data_AF-A0A524C4I0-F1
#
_entry.id   AF-A0A524C4I0-F1
#
_cell.length_a   1.000
_cell.length_b   1.000
_cell.length_c   1.000
_cell.angle_alpha   90.00
_cell.angle_beta   90.00
_cell.angle_gamma   90.00
#
_symmetry.space_group_name_H-M   'P 1'
#
loop_
_entity.id
_entity.type
_entity.pdbx_description
1 polymer ?
#
loop_
_entity_poly.entity_id
_entity_poly.type
_entity_poly.pdbx_seq_one_letter_code
_entity_poly.pdbx_strand_id
1 'polypeptide(L)'
;MPESNFSKTLLQSYVITNCKRRLFLELGRSKPKLWFDPERNVPSEPPERLIFQREFLVKSGKNFEKKVYSYLRNFKNIKYKKDKDGNISNSILTKDLLLQCYDFLKKNLNETYSLLEFEYSIPKSFFYELFAPKHGFNSIPVDYSDLRPDILIIGNYINKYLDEVIEINSDGKFHKLDQSDLNNRIGISIFDIKFVQYDHVSKKHFLEIYYYLRTLALKVKELKIDDKFYIRANLSGIFPNIEDEDLDKIRSIEDLFERSFLNIVKWREAERIYTEVMGTVKDLWKDAPCAIEKIDLNIHQGCGYCQYIEDCKTTLGMKEGINPKEWSSRLLPFTSQSIAQQLIEEYDCTTIGDVLNKIDEIEVGSIPKPLYSELPTLKMKAEALANNRTVFPIEGRTQSFAIPRYSPIALNFDVEYDRNQDKIFAIGIFLKIFIHSKLNYHAIFDNWWRVWKIALEKKLTPEEICDELNQYLVREIPLEIVERFLKNLNVLKTIQIQLRGEKSTEGTIIRYNFARVNKTVNNDDEAKLIVNAMHRFKYILEICNILEDYIVTDDSYGRYFGPDTSIFYWSRNQLDHFQDMMERHLNYILSKNSAREAYQAILMYFTPSESEVSHPYQHKKLFDVQAFVDSFIGFP
;
A
#
# COMPACT_ATOMS: atom_id res chain seq x y z
N MET A 1 -11.32 -13.26 -27.71
CA MET A 1 -12.47 -12.36 -27.44
C MET A 1 -11.90 -10.99 -27.14
N PRO A 2 -12.54 -9.88 -27.56
CA PRO A 2 -12.14 -8.56 -27.09
C PRO A 2 -12.21 -8.55 -25.55
N GLU A 3 -11.19 -8.01 -24.88
CA GLU A 3 -11.26 -7.83 -23.43
C GLU A 3 -12.39 -6.85 -23.09
N SER A 4 -13.27 -7.25 -22.15
CA SER A 4 -14.35 -6.41 -21.64
C SER A 4 -13.79 -5.10 -21.08
N ASN A 5 -14.21 -3.97 -21.64
CA ASN A 5 -13.78 -2.64 -21.20
C ASN A 5 -14.80 -1.95 -20.27
N PHE A 6 -15.91 -2.62 -19.94
CA PHE A 6 -16.75 -2.31 -18.78
C PHE A 6 -16.79 -3.52 -17.84
N SER A 7 -15.97 -3.48 -16.79
CA SER A 7 -15.81 -4.60 -15.84
C SER A 7 -15.74 -4.12 -14.39
N LYS A 8 -15.96 -5.04 -13.44
CA LYS A 8 -15.78 -4.77 -12.00
C LYS A 8 -14.41 -4.18 -11.68
N THR A 9 -13.36 -4.69 -12.34
CA THR A 9 -11.98 -4.22 -12.18
C THR A 9 -11.79 -2.76 -12.59
N LEU A 10 -12.44 -2.33 -13.67
CA LEU A 10 -12.41 -0.92 -14.10
C LEU A 10 -13.02 -0.02 -13.03
N LEU A 11 -14.21 -0.37 -12.54
CA LEU A 11 -14.92 0.41 -11.52
C LEU A 11 -14.13 0.48 -10.22
N GLN A 12 -13.54 -0.64 -9.80
CA GLN A 12 -12.63 -0.70 -8.64
C GLN A 12 -11.41 0.20 -8.81
N SER A 13 -10.80 0.17 -10.00
CA SER A 13 -9.66 1.04 -10.30
C SER A 13 -10.04 2.52 -10.23
N TYR A 14 -11.25 2.89 -10.66
CA TYR A 14 -11.73 4.27 -10.54
C TYR A 14 -11.92 4.66 -9.07
N VAL A 15 -12.51 3.80 -8.23
CA VAL A 15 -12.64 4.09 -6.78
C VAL A 15 -11.29 4.30 -6.09
N ILE A 16 -10.23 3.62 -6.53
CA ILE A 16 -8.88 3.77 -5.97
C ILE A 16 -8.20 5.05 -6.46
N THR A 17 -8.35 5.38 -7.75
CA THR A 17 -7.57 6.45 -8.40
C THR A 17 -8.31 7.78 -8.49
N ASN A 18 -9.63 7.76 -8.42
CA ASN A 18 -10.53 8.88 -8.67
C ASN A 18 -10.20 9.65 -9.97
N CYS A 19 -9.70 8.93 -10.99
CA CYS A 19 -9.22 9.54 -12.23
C CYS A 19 -10.25 9.38 -13.35
N LYS A 20 -11.06 10.42 -13.58
CA LYS A 20 -12.09 10.46 -14.65
C LYS A 20 -11.48 10.23 -16.03
N ARG A 21 -10.33 10.84 -16.30
CA ARG A 21 -9.56 10.66 -17.54
C ARG A 21 -9.25 9.19 -17.83
N ARG A 22 -8.75 8.46 -16.83
CA ARG A 22 -8.48 7.03 -16.94
C ARG A 22 -9.77 6.24 -17.22
N LEU A 23 -10.84 6.52 -16.46
CA LEU A 23 -12.13 5.85 -16.65
C LEU A 23 -12.66 6.06 -18.08
N PHE A 24 -12.63 7.30 -18.57
CA PHE A 24 -13.07 7.66 -19.93
C PHE A 24 -12.26 6.94 -21.02
N LEU A 25 -10.93 6.91 -20.89
CA LEU A 25 -10.04 6.22 -21.83
C LEU A 25 -10.30 4.71 -21.89
N GLU A 26 -10.54 4.06 -20.76
CA GLU A 26 -10.87 2.62 -20.70
C GLU A 26 -12.23 2.34 -21.34
N LEU A 27 -13.26 3.13 -21.01
CA LEU A 27 -14.62 2.98 -21.55
C LEU A 27 -14.66 3.17 -23.08
N GLY A 28 -13.83 4.08 -23.62
CA GLY A 28 -13.74 4.31 -25.05
C GLY A 28 -12.78 3.39 -25.81
N ARG A 29 -11.98 2.58 -25.10
CA ARG A 29 -10.89 1.78 -25.70
C ARG A 29 -11.34 0.88 -26.86
N SER A 30 -12.48 0.20 -26.75
CA SER A 30 -12.94 -0.73 -27.79
C SER A 30 -13.76 -0.07 -28.90
N LYS A 31 -14.38 1.09 -28.62
CA LYS A 31 -15.25 1.82 -29.54
C LYS A 31 -14.91 3.32 -29.54
N PRO A 32 -13.67 3.71 -29.93
CA PRO A 32 -13.17 5.08 -29.74
C PRO A 32 -14.03 6.14 -30.42
N LYS A 33 -14.63 5.85 -31.59
CA LYS A 33 -15.55 6.74 -32.31
C LYS A 33 -16.77 7.19 -31.52
N LEU A 34 -17.21 6.40 -30.53
CA LEU A 34 -18.37 6.74 -29.70
C LEU A 34 -17.99 7.65 -28.53
N TRP A 35 -16.71 7.69 -28.18
CA TRP A 35 -16.21 8.33 -26.97
C TRP A 35 -15.34 9.56 -27.26
N PHE A 36 -14.52 9.54 -28.31
CA PHE A 36 -13.48 10.53 -28.55
C PHE A 36 -13.77 11.37 -29.80
N ASP A 37 -13.67 12.69 -29.67
CA ASP A 37 -13.70 13.65 -30.78
C ASP A 37 -12.61 14.73 -30.60
N PRO A 38 -11.48 14.67 -31.34
CA PRO A 38 -11.23 13.78 -32.47
C PRO A 38 -10.97 12.32 -32.05
N GLU A 39 -11.25 11.39 -32.97
CA GLU A 39 -10.95 9.97 -32.76
C GLU A 39 -9.44 9.77 -32.57
N ARG A 40 -9.05 9.09 -31.49
CA ARG A 40 -7.65 8.82 -31.16
C ARG A 40 -7.49 7.41 -30.61
N ASN A 41 -6.43 6.72 -31.05
CA ASN A 41 -6.09 5.41 -30.50
C ASN A 41 -5.49 5.54 -29.10
N VAL A 42 -5.94 4.67 -28.20
CA VAL A 42 -5.48 4.64 -26.81
C VAL A 42 -4.41 3.55 -26.67
N PRO A 43 -3.25 3.82 -26.05
CA PRO A 43 -2.22 2.80 -25.80
C PRO A 43 -2.80 1.58 -25.06
N SER A 44 -2.43 0.39 -25.51
CA SER A 44 -2.90 -0.88 -24.94
C SER A 44 -1.98 -1.46 -23.87
N GLU A 45 -0.75 -0.97 -23.77
CA GLU A 45 0.28 -1.52 -22.89
C GLU A 45 0.75 -0.46 -21.89
N PRO A 46 0.89 -0.83 -20.59
CA PRO A 46 1.49 0.05 -19.61
C PRO A 46 2.98 0.26 -19.93
N PRO A 47 3.56 1.42 -19.55
CA PRO A 47 4.99 1.61 -19.67
C PRO A 47 5.74 0.54 -18.87
N GLU A 48 6.90 0.11 -19.38
CA GLU A 48 7.77 -0.88 -18.75
C GLU A 48 8.41 -0.30 -17.47
N ARG A 49 7.60 -0.18 -16.41
CA ARG A 49 8.01 0.32 -15.10
C ARG A 49 7.64 -0.74 -14.07
N LEU A 50 8.64 -1.53 -13.69
CA LEU A 50 8.67 -2.57 -12.64
C LEU A 50 7.29 -3.12 -12.24
N ILE A 51 6.87 -4.18 -12.95
CA ILE A 51 5.69 -4.98 -12.61
C ILE A 51 6.03 -5.83 -11.37
N PHE A 52 6.02 -5.22 -10.18
CA PHE A 52 6.18 -5.98 -8.94
C PHE A 52 4.82 -6.55 -8.49
N GLN A 53 4.83 -7.84 -8.13
CA GLN A 53 3.82 -8.57 -7.36
C GLN A 53 2.47 -8.97 -8.02
N ARG A 54 2.13 -8.56 -9.25
CA ARG A 54 0.82 -8.96 -9.84
C ARG A 54 0.66 -10.48 -9.97
N GLU A 55 1.68 -11.18 -10.44
CA GLU A 55 1.61 -12.65 -10.62
C GLU A 55 1.49 -13.39 -9.28
N PHE A 56 2.28 -12.99 -8.28
CA PHE A 56 2.23 -13.58 -6.94
C PHE A 56 0.86 -13.37 -6.29
N LEU A 57 0.33 -12.14 -6.29
CA LEU A 57 -0.98 -11.84 -5.72
C LEU A 57 -2.11 -12.59 -6.42
N VAL A 58 -2.07 -12.69 -7.76
CA VAL A 58 -3.03 -13.48 -8.53
C VAL A 58 -2.95 -14.96 -8.17
N LYS A 59 -1.74 -15.51 -8.02
CA LYS A 59 -1.52 -16.91 -7.64
C LYS A 59 -1.98 -17.19 -6.21
N SER A 60 -1.64 -16.33 -5.26
CA SER A 60 -2.06 -16.45 -3.86
C SER A 60 -3.58 -16.31 -3.72
N GLY A 61 -4.19 -15.37 -4.45
CA GLY A 61 -5.65 -15.25 -4.54
C GLY A 61 -6.33 -16.54 -5.00
N LYS A 62 -5.88 -17.10 -6.13
CA LYS A 62 -6.39 -18.39 -6.65
C LYS A 62 -6.17 -19.56 -5.68
N ASN A 63 -5.04 -19.59 -4.99
CA ASN A 63 -4.75 -20.63 -4.01
C ASN A 63 -5.69 -20.55 -2.81
N PHE A 64 -5.92 -19.34 -2.29
CA PHE A 64 -6.85 -19.11 -1.18
C PHE A 64 -8.29 -19.44 -1.57
N GLU A 65 -8.74 -19.02 -2.75
CA GLU A 65 -10.06 -19.35 -3.29
C GLU A 65 -10.28 -20.87 -3.39
N LYS A 66 -9.32 -21.59 -3.98
CA LYS A 66 -9.33 -23.06 -4.03
C LYS A 66 -9.37 -23.69 -2.64
N LYS A 67 -8.66 -23.11 -1.68
CA LYS A 67 -8.66 -23.57 -0.30
C LYS A 67 -10.06 -23.44 0.30
N VAL A 68 -10.67 -22.27 0.25
CA VAL A 68 -12.05 -22.04 0.74
C VAL A 68 -13.02 -23.03 0.09
N TYR A 69 -12.95 -23.20 -1.23
CA TYR A 69 -13.76 -24.19 -1.95
C TYR A 69 -13.58 -25.63 -1.47
N SER A 70 -12.37 -26.02 -1.06
CA SER A 70 -12.10 -27.37 -0.56
C SER A 70 -12.83 -27.68 0.75
N TYR A 71 -13.11 -26.66 1.56
CA TYR A 71 -13.94 -26.75 2.77
C TYR A 71 -15.43 -26.72 2.40
N LEU A 72 -15.85 -25.69 1.66
CA LEU A 72 -17.26 -25.47 1.33
C LEU A 72 -17.89 -26.65 0.62
N ARG A 73 -17.17 -27.31 -0.30
CA ARG A 73 -17.71 -28.44 -1.09
C ARG A 73 -18.17 -29.66 -0.25
N ASN A 74 -17.75 -29.74 1.02
CA ASN A 74 -18.11 -30.83 1.91
C ASN A 74 -19.39 -30.54 2.71
N PHE A 75 -19.92 -29.32 2.65
CA PHE A 75 -21.15 -28.96 3.35
C PHE A 75 -22.38 -29.53 2.62
N LYS A 76 -23.49 -29.63 3.35
CA LYS A 76 -24.77 -30.05 2.78
C LYS A 76 -25.29 -28.98 1.82
N ASN A 77 -26.06 -29.41 0.82
CA ASN A 77 -26.78 -28.51 -0.10
C ASN A 77 -25.89 -27.53 -0.88
N ILE A 78 -24.66 -27.96 -1.19
CA ILE A 78 -23.73 -27.20 -2.03
C ILE A 78 -23.76 -27.76 -3.44
N LYS A 79 -23.96 -26.88 -4.43
CA LYS A 79 -23.93 -27.23 -5.85
C LYS A 79 -22.80 -26.52 -6.55
N TYR A 80 -22.06 -27.29 -7.33
CA TYR A 80 -20.90 -26.85 -8.08
C TYR A 80 -20.61 -27.85 -9.21
N LYS A 81 -19.81 -27.44 -10.19
CA LYS A 81 -19.33 -28.31 -11.27
C LYS A 81 -17.83 -28.53 -11.12
N LYS A 82 -17.37 -29.76 -11.32
CA LYS A 82 -15.93 -30.09 -11.34
C LYS A 82 -15.36 -29.99 -12.76
N ASP A 83 -14.16 -29.45 -12.89
CA ASP A 83 -13.34 -29.61 -14.09
C ASP A 83 -12.69 -31.02 -14.14
N LYS A 84 -11.85 -31.24 -15.16
CA LYS A 84 -11.13 -32.50 -15.36
C LYS A 84 -10.13 -32.82 -14.24
N ASP A 85 -9.64 -31.78 -13.55
CA ASP A 85 -8.66 -31.88 -12.48
C ASP A 85 -9.32 -31.93 -11.09
N GLY A 86 -10.66 -31.97 -11.04
CA GLY A 86 -11.45 -32.01 -9.82
C GLY A 86 -11.58 -30.67 -9.10
N ASN A 87 -11.12 -29.56 -9.69
CA ASN A 87 -11.35 -28.21 -9.17
C ASN A 87 -12.77 -27.75 -9.48
N ILE A 88 -13.26 -26.76 -8.72
CA ILE A 88 -14.52 -26.10 -9.04
C ILE A 88 -14.36 -25.30 -10.33
N SER A 89 -15.35 -25.41 -11.20
CA SER A 89 -15.38 -24.80 -12.52
C SER A 89 -16.68 -24.04 -12.75
N ASN A 90 -16.64 -23.10 -13.70
CA ASN A 90 -17.78 -22.25 -14.02
C ASN A 90 -19.02 -23.08 -14.38
N SER A 91 -20.14 -22.68 -13.81
CA SER A 91 -21.47 -23.16 -14.12
C SER A 91 -22.36 -21.99 -14.51
N ILE A 92 -23.42 -22.24 -15.28
CA ILE A 92 -24.35 -21.18 -15.68
C ILE A 92 -25.53 -21.16 -14.72
N LEU A 93 -25.87 -19.97 -14.21
CA LEU A 93 -27.07 -19.75 -13.42
C LEU A 93 -28.29 -19.70 -14.36
N THR A 94 -29.06 -20.79 -14.37
CA THR A 94 -30.27 -20.90 -15.20
C THR A 94 -31.54 -20.68 -14.38
N LYS A 95 -32.63 -20.30 -15.07
CA LYS A 95 -33.96 -20.20 -14.45
C LYS A 95 -34.39 -21.53 -13.82
N ASP A 96 -34.18 -22.65 -14.51
CA ASP A 96 -34.56 -23.98 -14.02
C ASP A 96 -33.81 -24.34 -12.74
N LEU A 97 -32.53 -23.98 -12.64
CA LEU A 97 -31.76 -24.19 -11.43
C LEU A 97 -32.34 -23.41 -10.25
N LEU A 98 -32.63 -22.12 -10.44
CA LEU A 98 -33.24 -21.29 -9.41
C LEU A 98 -34.60 -21.86 -8.99
N LEU A 99 -35.44 -22.28 -9.93
CA LEU A 99 -36.72 -22.91 -9.61
C LEU A 99 -36.58 -24.23 -8.83
N GLN A 100 -35.58 -25.07 -9.17
CA GLN A 100 -35.26 -26.26 -8.37
C GLN A 100 -34.85 -25.90 -6.94
N CYS A 101 -34.02 -24.86 -6.77
CA CYS A 101 -33.66 -24.37 -5.43
C CYS A 101 -34.89 -23.86 -4.67
N TYR A 102 -35.78 -23.13 -5.33
CA TYR A 102 -37.03 -22.64 -4.73
C TYR A 102 -37.90 -23.79 -4.21
N ASP A 103 -38.17 -24.78 -5.06
CA ASP A 103 -39.04 -25.91 -4.71
C ASP A 103 -38.46 -26.75 -3.56
N PHE A 104 -37.13 -26.92 -3.52
CA PHE A 104 -36.44 -27.59 -2.43
C PHE A 104 -36.56 -26.80 -1.12
N LEU A 105 -36.25 -25.51 -1.13
CA LEU A 105 -36.22 -24.66 0.06
C LEU A 105 -37.62 -24.37 0.61
N LYS A 106 -38.66 -24.36 -0.24
CA LYS A 106 -40.06 -24.30 0.22
C LYS A 106 -40.49 -25.48 1.06
N LYS A 107 -39.92 -26.66 0.81
CA LYS A 107 -40.16 -27.87 1.61
C LYS A 107 -39.24 -27.96 2.82
N ASN A 108 -38.12 -27.24 2.81
CA ASN A 108 -37.07 -27.31 3.82
C ASN A 108 -36.68 -25.89 4.27
N LEU A 109 -37.58 -25.21 4.99
CA LEU A 109 -37.44 -23.78 5.33
C LEU A 109 -36.23 -23.45 6.21
N ASN A 110 -35.71 -24.44 6.94
CA ASN A 110 -34.54 -24.30 7.83
C ASN A 110 -33.21 -24.65 7.13
N GLU A 111 -33.21 -24.88 5.83
CA GLU A 111 -32.02 -25.19 5.06
C GLU A 111 -31.55 -23.97 4.26
N THR A 112 -30.27 -24.00 3.89
CA THR A 112 -29.71 -23.11 2.87
C THR A 112 -29.16 -23.93 1.72
N TYR A 113 -29.06 -23.31 0.55
CA TYR A 113 -28.48 -23.88 -0.65
C TYR A 113 -27.37 -22.95 -1.12
N SER A 114 -26.16 -23.46 -1.34
CA SER A 114 -25.06 -22.63 -1.86
C SER A 114 -24.64 -23.06 -3.26
N LEU A 115 -24.46 -22.08 -4.14
CA LEU A 115 -23.98 -22.27 -5.50
C LEU A 115 -22.58 -21.68 -5.60
N LEU A 116 -21.61 -22.48 -6.05
CA LEU A 116 -20.21 -22.05 -6.21
C LEU A 116 -19.89 -21.83 -7.69
N GLU A 117 -19.34 -20.66 -8.03
CA GLU A 117 -18.91 -20.28 -9.40
C GLU A 117 -20.04 -20.29 -10.45
N PHE A 118 -21.21 -19.74 -10.10
CA PHE A 118 -22.37 -19.64 -10.99
C PHE A 118 -22.43 -18.30 -11.72
N GLU A 119 -22.11 -18.36 -13.00
CA GLU A 119 -22.04 -17.24 -13.94
C GLU A 119 -23.43 -16.90 -14.52
N TYR A 120 -23.71 -15.60 -14.70
CA TYR A 120 -24.92 -15.12 -15.35
C TYR A 120 -24.65 -13.92 -16.25
N SER A 121 -25.43 -13.82 -17.32
CA SER A 121 -25.38 -12.67 -18.22
C SER A 121 -26.09 -11.47 -17.63
N ILE A 122 -25.43 -10.30 -17.69
CA ILE A 122 -26.00 -9.03 -17.26
C ILE A 122 -27.12 -8.63 -18.24
N PRO A 123 -28.35 -8.34 -17.77
CA PRO A 123 -29.43 -7.87 -18.63
C PRO A 123 -29.05 -6.61 -19.41
N LYS A 124 -29.39 -6.54 -20.69
CA LYS A 124 -29.09 -5.36 -21.54
C LYS A 124 -29.72 -4.06 -21.01
N SER A 125 -30.86 -4.17 -20.33
CA SER A 125 -31.53 -3.03 -19.69
C SER A 125 -30.62 -2.29 -18.72
N PHE A 126 -29.76 -3.00 -17.99
CA PHE A 126 -28.76 -2.40 -17.11
C PHE A 126 -27.87 -1.40 -17.85
N PHE A 127 -27.36 -1.79 -19.02
CA PHE A 127 -26.47 -0.93 -19.80
C PHE A 127 -27.21 0.23 -20.45
N TYR A 128 -28.48 0.06 -20.83
CA TYR A 128 -29.28 1.18 -21.34
C TYR A 128 -29.62 2.21 -20.25
N GLU A 129 -29.66 1.82 -18.96
CA GLU A 129 -29.78 2.76 -17.83
C GLU A 129 -28.52 3.61 -17.64
N LEU A 130 -27.34 3.08 -17.97
CA LEU A 130 -26.06 3.78 -17.88
C LEU A 130 -25.72 4.56 -19.15
N PHE A 131 -25.96 3.95 -20.30
CA PHE A 131 -25.62 4.43 -21.61
C PHE A 131 -26.90 4.65 -22.41
N ALA A 132 -27.63 5.71 -22.06
CA ALA A 132 -28.83 6.08 -22.79
C ALA A 132 -28.50 6.27 -24.28
N PRO A 133 -29.28 5.68 -25.21
CA PRO A 133 -29.03 5.81 -26.65
C PRO A 133 -28.96 7.28 -27.07
N LYS A 134 -28.05 7.59 -28.00
CA LYS A 134 -27.89 8.94 -28.58
C LYS A 134 -28.40 8.96 -30.01
N HIS A 135 -28.81 10.13 -30.51
CA HIS A 135 -29.23 10.27 -31.90
C HIS A 135 -28.14 9.73 -32.86
N GLY A 136 -28.47 8.68 -33.61
CA GLY A 136 -27.54 7.99 -34.53
C GLY A 136 -26.87 6.73 -33.97
N PHE A 137 -27.00 6.41 -32.68
CA PHE A 137 -26.33 5.28 -32.03
C PHE A 137 -27.25 4.54 -31.04
N ASN A 138 -27.72 3.35 -31.44
CA ASN A 138 -28.59 2.50 -30.61
C ASN A 138 -27.86 1.33 -29.92
N SER A 139 -26.54 1.21 -30.09
CA SER A 139 -25.74 0.14 -29.49
C SER A 139 -25.11 0.56 -28.16
N ILE A 140 -24.90 -0.41 -27.27
CA ILE A 140 -24.16 -0.20 -26.01
C ILE A 140 -22.71 0.18 -26.37
N PRO A 141 -22.19 1.33 -25.87
CA PRO A 141 -20.93 1.92 -26.32
C PRO A 141 -19.68 1.29 -25.69
N VAL A 142 -19.86 0.19 -24.96
CA VAL A 142 -18.80 -0.58 -24.30
C VAL A 142 -18.95 -2.07 -24.62
N ASP A 143 -17.90 -2.83 -24.39
CA ASP A 143 -17.93 -4.28 -24.34
C ASP A 143 -17.93 -4.73 -22.88
N TYR A 144 -18.78 -5.70 -22.57
CA TYR A 144 -19.01 -6.20 -21.23
C TYR A 144 -19.00 -7.73 -21.23
N SER A 145 -18.75 -8.32 -20.07
CA SER A 145 -18.76 -9.77 -19.88
C SER A 145 -19.85 -10.17 -18.89
N ASP A 146 -20.12 -11.47 -18.84
CA ASP A 146 -20.94 -12.08 -17.81
C ASP A 146 -20.29 -11.89 -16.42
N LEU A 147 -21.11 -12.06 -15.38
CA LEU A 147 -20.70 -11.93 -13.98
C LEU A 147 -20.73 -13.28 -13.30
N ARG A 148 -19.70 -13.52 -12.49
CA ARG A 148 -19.48 -14.78 -11.80
C ARG A 148 -19.09 -14.51 -10.34
N PRO A 149 -20.08 -14.40 -9.44
CA PRO A 149 -19.80 -14.40 -8.00
C PRO A 149 -19.27 -15.76 -7.57
N ASP A 150 -18.35 -15.75 -6.61
CA ASP A 150 -17.72 -16.98 -6.12
C ASP A 150 -18.72 -17.86 -5.35
N ILE A 151 -19.60 -17.23 -4.56
CA ILE A 151 -20.60 -17.90 -3.73
C ILE A 151 -21.95 -17.17 -3.82
N LEU A 152 -23.01 -17.92 -4.13
CA LEU A 152 -24.41 -17.50 -3.93
C LEU A 152 -25.02 -18.35 -2.82
N ILE A 153 -25.55 -17.73 -1.76
CA ILE A 153 -26.29 -18.40 -0.69
C ILE A 153 -27.77 -18.13 -0.86
N ILE A 154 -28.58 -19.18 -0.99
CA ILE A 154 -30.01 -19.13 -1.29
C ILE A 154 -30.77 -19.78 -0.14
N GLY A 155 -31.78 -19.11 0.41
CA GLY A 155 -32.58 -19.62 1.52
C GLY A 155 -32.82 -18.58 2.61
N ASN A 156 -33.94 -18.68 3.34
CA ASN A 156 -34.35 -17.71 4.37
C ASN A 156 -33.82 -18.02 5.77
N TYR A 157 -33.22 -19.19 5.98
CA TYR A 157 -32.73 -19.59 7.31
C TYR A 157 -31.71 -18.60 7.90
N ILE A 158 -30.85 -18.01 7.07
CA ILE A 158 -29.88 -16.99 7.49
C ILE A 158 -30.51 -15.65 7.91
N ASN A 159 -31.81 -15.45 7.65
CA ASN A 159 -32.50 -14.24 8.12
C ASN A 159 -32.54 -14.16 9.65
N LYS A 160 -32.31 -15.26 10.38
CA LYS A 160 -32.23 -15.28 11.85
C LYS A 160 -31.10 -14.37 12.41
N TYR A 161 -30.13 -14.00 11.57
CA TYR A 161 -29.03 -13.09 11.94
C TYR A 161 -29.34 -11.61 11.66
N LEU A 162 -30.57 -11.28 11.29
CA LEU A 162 -30.99 -9.93 10.94
C LEU A 162 -32.21 -9.51 11.77
N ASP A 163 -32.20 -8.25 12.22
CA ASP A 163 -33.38 -7.63 12.80
C ASP A 163 -34.44 -7.34 11.73
N GLU A 164 -33.99 -6.93 10.54
CA GLU A 164 -34.82 -6.59 9.40
C GLU A 164 -34.20 -7.14 8.12
N VAL A 165 -35.02 -7.66 7.20
CA VAL A 165 -34.54 -8.11 5.88
C VAL A 165 -34.77 -7.01 4.86
N ILE A 166 -33.68 -6.57 4.22
CA ILE A 166 -33.71 -5.51 3.22
C ILE A 166 -33.43 -6.12 1.85
N GLU A 167 -34.35 -5.94 0.90
CA GLU A 167 -34.12 -6.28 -0.50
C GLU A 167 -33.57 -5.10 -1.28
N ILE A 168 -32.81 -5.38 -2.34
CA ILE A 168 -32.56 -4.43 -3.43
C ILE A 168 -33.40 -4.83 -4.64
N ASN A 169 -34.21 -3.89 -5.10
CA ASN A 169 -35.10 -4.09 -6.22
C ASN A 169 -34.42 -3.91 -7.57
N SER A 170 -35.13 -4.36 -8.61
CA SER A 170 -34.71 -4.21 -10.00
C SER A 170 -34.57 -2.76 -10.47
N ASP A 171 -35.07 -1.76 -9.73
CA ASP A 171 -34.86 -0.33 -9.97
C ASP A 171 -33.72 0.26 -9.11
N GLY A 172 -33.12 -0.55 -8.23
CA GLY A 172 -32.01 -0.20 -7.37
C GLY A 172 -32.44 0.32 -6.00
N LYS A 173 -33.75 0.46 -5.75
CA LYS A 173 -34.27 0.91 -4.47
C LYS A 173 -34.27 -0.19 -3.43
N PHE A 174 -34.21 0.22 -2.17
CA PHE A 174 -34.24 -0.69 -1.03
C PHE A 174 -35.61 -0.73 -0.42
N HIS A 175 -36.06 -1.93 -0.10
CA HIS A 175 -37.33 -2.14 0.57
C HIS A 175 -37.13 -3.10 1.74
N LYS A 176 -37.72 -2.74 2.88
CA LYS A 176 -37.85 -3.67 3.99
C LYS A 176 -38.95 -4.66 3.65
N LEU A 177 -38.64 -5.95 3.70
CA LEU A 177 -39.61 -7.01 3.44
C LEU A 177 -40.51 -7.23 4.66
N ASP A 178 -41.79 -7.47 4.39
CA ASP A 178 -42.74 -7.87 5.42
C ASP A 178 -42.78 -9.41 5.58
N GLN A 179 -43.56 -9.89 6.56
CA GLN A 179 -43.65 -11.33 6.81
C GLN A 179 -44.32 -12.10 5.66
N SER A 180 -45.21 -11.46 4.90
CA SER A 180 -45.85 -12.09 3.74
C SER A 180 -44.82 -12.37 2.65
N ASP A 181 -43.97 -11.39 2.35
CA ASP A 181 -42.87 -11.54 1.41
C ASP A 181 -41.89 -12.62 1.87
N LEU A 182 -41.50 -12.62 3.15
CA LEU A 182 -40.58 -13.62 3.69
C LEU A 182 -41.15 -15.05 3.69
N ASN A 183 -42.48 -15.18 3.80
CA ASN A 183 -43.15 -16.47 3.70
C ASN A 183 -43.25 -16.97 2.26
N ASN A 184 -43.32 -16.06 1.28
CA ASN A 184 -43.58 -16.38 -0.12
C ASN A 184 -42.31 -16.43 -0.98
N ARG A 185 -41.31 -15.61 -0.69
CA ARG A 185 -40.09 -15.45 -1.49
C ARG A 185 -38.87 -15.98 -0.75
N ILE A 186 -37.85 -16.37 -1.49
CA ILE A 186 -36.57 -16.84 -0.97
C ILE A 186 -35.48 -15.84 -1.29
N GLY A 187 -34.64 -15.50 -0.31
CA GLY A 187 -33.57 -14.53 -0.54
C GLY A 187 -32.31 -15.17 -1.10
N ILE A 188 -31.59 -14.38 -1.90
CA ILE A 188 -30.27 -14.68 -2.44
C ILE A 188 -29.26 -13.68 -1.89
N SER A 189 -28.16 -14.20 -1.34
CA SER A 189 -27.00 -13.45 -0.83
C SER A 189 -25.77 -13.74 -1.69
N ILE A 190 -24.87 -12.77 -1.82
CA ILE A 190 -23.69 -12.86 -2.67
C ILE A 190 -22.43 -12.69 -1.82
N PHE A 191 -21.47 -13.60 -1.99
CA PHE A 191 -20.14 -13.49 -1.39
C PHE A 191 -19.05 -13.70 -2.43
N ASP A 192 -18.03 -12.84 -2.39
CA ASP A 192 -16.82 -12.96 -3.21
C ASP A 192 -15.63 -13.26 -2.29
N ILE A 193 -14.78 -14.19 -2.68
CA ILE A 193 -13.62 -14.63 -1.91
C ILE A 193 -12.44 -13.73 -2.28
N LYS A 194 -11.86 -13.05 -1.29
CA LYS A 194 -10.75 -12.14 -1.50
C LYS A 194 -9.59 -12.49 -0.60
N PHE A 195 -8.42 -12.61 -1.20
CA PHE A 195 -7.16 -12.72 -0.46
C PHE A 195 -6.75 -11.35 0.07
N VAL A 196 -7.45 -10.90 1.11
CA VAL A 196 -7.29 -9.61 1.80
C VAL A 196 -7.69 -9.78 3.26
N GLN A 197 -7.03 -9.07 4.18
CA GLN A 197 -7.42 -9.10 5.60
C GLN A 197 -8.84 -8.57 5.83
N TYR A 198 -9.49 -9.02 6.90
CA TYR A 198 -10.87 -8.65 7.25
C TYR A 198 -11.05 -7.11 7.30
N ASP A 199 -10.16 -6.40 7.96
CA ASP A 199 -10.23 -4.93 8.13
C ASP A 199 -9.84 -4.15 6.87
N HIS A 200 -9.22 -4.82 5.89
CA HIS A 200 -8.78 -4.22 4.63
C HIS A 200 -9.82 -4.37 3.51
N VAL A 201 -10.99 -4.96 3.82
CA VAL A 201 -12.14 -4.91 2.93
C VAL A 201 -12.61 -3.45 2.80
N SER A 202 -12.19 -2.82 1.71
CA SER A 202 -12.43 -1.41 1.44
C SER A 202 -13.54 -1.14 0.42
N LYS A 203 -13.78 0.16 0.14
CA LYS A 203 -14.78 0.70 -0.81
C LYS A 203 -14.82 -0.01 -2.16
N LYS A 204 -13.66 -0.46 -2.69
CA LYS A 204 -13.58 -1.17 -3.98
C LYS A 204 -14.33 -2.51 -3.95
N HIS A 205 -14.31 -3.21 -2.82
CA HIS A 205 -15.03 -4.47 -2.67
C HIS A 205 -16.53 -4.23 -2.44
N PHE A 206 -16.87 -3.16 -1.72
CA PHE A 206 -18.27 -2.78 -1.50
C PHE A 206 -18.95 -2.46 -2.85
N LEU A 207 -18.24 -1.75 -3.73
CA LEU A 207 -18.69 -1.49 -5.10
C LEU A 207 -18.90 -2.78 -5.90
N GLU A 208 -17.98 -3.75 -5.79
CA GLU A 208 -18.08 -5.04 -6.49
C GLU A 208 -19.30 -5.84 -6.05
N ILE A 209 -19.51 -5.97 -4.73
CA ILE A 209 -20.70 -6.65 -4.18
C ILE A 209 -21.96 -5.93 -4.62
N TYR A 210 -22.01 -4.61 -4.52
CA TYR A 210 -23.17 -3.85 -4.95
C TYR A 210 -23.47 -4.03 -6.45
N TYR A 211 -22.43 -4.05 -7.28
CA TYR A 211 -22.56 -4.29 -8.71
C TYR A 211 -23.24 -5.64 -8.97
N TYR A 212 -22.80 -6.71 -8.32
CA TYR A 212 -23.47 -8.02 -8.41
C TYR A 212 -24.93 -7.97 -7.95
N LEU A 213 -25.21 -7.33 -6.81
CA LEU A 213 -26.56 -7.25 -6.27
C LEU A 213 -27.52 -6.55 -7.25
N ARG A 214 -27.09 -5.41 -7.81
CA ARG A 214 -27.87 -4.63 -8.78
C ARG A 214 -28.16 -5.42 -10.05
N THR A 215 -27.14 -6.04 -10.64
CA THR A 215 -27.29 -6.80 -11.90
C THR A 215 -28.07 -8.10 -11.70
N LEU A 216 -27.92 -8.76 -10.55
CA LEU A 216 -28.67 -9.98 -10.24
C LEU A 216 -30.15 -9.68 -9.96
N ALA A 217 -30.48 -8.57 -9.30
CA ALA A 217 -31.87 -8.15 -9.10
C ALA A 217 -32.59 -7.89 -10.43
N LEU A 218 -31.90 -7.25 -11.37
CA LEU A 218 -32.39 -7.11 -12.75
C LEU A 218 -32.52 -8.46 -13.45
N LYS A 219 -31.59 -9.39 -13.22
CA LYS A 219 -31.63 -10.73 -13.83
C LYS A 219 -32.82 -11.55 -13.35
N VAL A 220 -33.11 -11.55 -12.05
CA VAL A 220 -34.26 -12.23 -11.45
C VAL A 220 -35.57 -11.73 -12.07
N LYS A 221 -35.69 -10.41 -12.27
CA LYS A 221 -36.84 -9.81 -12.96
C LYS A 221 -36.90 -10.16 -14.45
N GLU A 222 -35.79 -10.13 -15.17
CA GLU A 222 -35.71 -10.55 -16.59
C GLU A 222 -36.18 -12.00 -16.76
N LEU A 223 -35.84 -12.87 -15.80
CA LEU A 223 -36.26 -14.26 -15.76
C LEU A 223 -37.72 -14.45 -15.29
N LYS A 224 -38.41 -13.39 -14.85
CA LYS A 224 -39.78 -13.41 -14.31
C LYS A 224 -39.94 -14.41 -13.16
N ILE A 225 -39.07 -14.29 -12.16
CA ILE A 225 -39.06 -15.09 -10.93
C ILE A 225 -38.89 -14.22 -9.68
N ASP A 226 -39.14 -12.91 -9.81
CA ASP A 226 -39.10 -11.90 -8.74
C ASP A 226 -40.24 -12.06 -7.73
N ASP A 227 -41.33 -12.75 -8.11
CA ASP A 227 -42.38 -13.24 -7.21
C ASP A 227 -41.93 -14.39 -6.30
N LYS A 228 -40.80 -15.04 -6.63
CA LYS A 228 -40.24 -16.19 -5.91
C LYS A 228 -38.94 -15.86 -5.20
N PHE A 229 -38.18 -14.90 -5.70
CA PHE A 229 -36.87 -14.55 -5.19
C PHE A 229 -36.73 -13.06 -4.89
N TYR A 230 -35.93 -12.75 -3.86
CA TYR A 230 -35.44 -11.40 -3.59
C TYR A 230 -33.91 -11.43 -3.47
N ILE A 231 -33.27 -10.30 -3.77
CA ILE A 231 -31.83 -10.13 -3.59
C ILE A 231 -31.60 -9.40 -2.27
N ARG A 232 -30.88 -10.03 -1.35
CA ARG A 232 -30.59 -9.45 -0.03
C ARG A 232 -29.55 -8.34 -0.13
N ALA A 233 -29.94 -7.14 0.27
CA ALA A 233 -29.00 -6.04 0.45
C ALA A 233 -28.13 -6.24 1.70
N ASN A 234 -28.72 -6.73 2.80
CA ASN A 234 -28.01 -7.08 4.03
C ASN A 234 -27.74 -8.59 4.11
N LEU A 235 -26.53 -8.99 4.54
CA LEU A 235 -25.94 -10.34 4.39
C LEU A 235 -25.43 -10.67 2.98
N SER A 236 -24.76 -9.72 2.34
CA SER A 236 -23.88 -9.97 1.20
C SER A 236 -22.54 -9.31 1.49
N GLY A 237 -21.43 -9.88 1.01
CA GLY A 237 -20.13 -9.34 1.37
C GLY A 237 -18.91 -10.08 0.85
N ILE A 238 -17.83 -10.00 1.60
CA ILE A 238 -16.55 -10.60 1.23
C ILE A 238 -16.22 -11.73 2.20
N PHE A 239 -15.70 -12.82 1.66
CA PHE A 239 -14.98 -13.83 2.43
C PHE A 239 -13.49 -13.44 2.40
N PRO A 240 -12.96 -12.79 3.45
CA PRO A 240 -11.58 -12.34 3.49
C PRO A 240 -10.61 -13.49 3.75
N ASN A 241 -9.32 -13.23 3.61
CA ASN A 241 -8.27 -14.14 4.03
C ASN A 241 -8.40 -14.44 5.52
N ILE A 242 -8.40 -15.72 5.87
CA ILE A 242 -8.42 -16.22 7.25
C ILE A 242 -7.40 -17.35 7.38
N GLU A 243 -6.89 -17.52 8.59
CA GLU A 243 -5.87 -18.53 8.89
C GLU A 243 -6.44 -19.96 8.84
N ASP A 244 -5.57 -20.94 8.67
CA ASP A 244 -5.91 -22.37 8.55
C ASP A 244 -6.72 -22.87 9.74
N GLU A 245 -6.30 -22.47 10.94
CA GLU A 245 -6.97 -22.83 12.19
C GLU A 245 -8.41 -22.31 12.27
N ASP A 246 -8.69 -21.18 11.61
CA ASP A 246 -10.03 -20.59 11.54
C ASP A 246 -10.87 -21.25 10.44
N LEU A 247 -10.28 -21.58 9.29
CA LEU A 247 -10.94 -22.37 8.25
C LEU A 247 -11.42 -23.72 8.79
N ASP A 248 -10.61 -24.38 9.62
CA ASP A 248 -10.94 -25.67 10.25
C ASP A 248 -12.13 -25.59 11.21
N LYS A 249 -12.49 -24.38 11.68
CA LYS A 249 -13.67 -24.15 12.52
C LYS A 249 -14.97 -24.04 11.70
N ILE A 250 -14.90 -23.89 10.38
CA ILE A 250 -16.06 -23.76 9.50
C ILE A 250 -16.55 -25.16 9.10
N ARG A 251 -17.65 -25.60 9.70
CA ARG A 251 -18.23 -26.94 9.51
C ARG A 251 -19.57 -26.89 8.76
N SER A 252 -20.21 -25.73 8.72
CA SER A 252 -21.41 -25.47 7.93
C SER A 252 -21.47 -24.03 7.41
N ILE A 253 -22.52 -23.73 6.63
CA ILE A 253 -22.76 -22.36 6.13
C ILE A 253 -23.08 -21.40 7.29
N GLU A 254 -23.74 -21.89 8.33
CA GLU A 254 -24.09 -21.11 9.52
C GLU A 254 -22.86 -20.59 10.26
N ASP A 255 -21.79 -21.40 10.35
CA ASP A 255 -20.54 -21.01 11.01
C ASP A 255 -19.95 -19.73 10.40
N LEU A 256 -20.17 -19.49 9.09
CA LEU A 256 -19.71 -18.28 8.41
C LEU A 256 -20.29 -16.99 9.02
N PHE A 257 -21.52 -17.08 9.54
CA PHE A 257 -22.25 -15.97 10.14
C PHE A 257 -22.08 -15.94 11.66
N GLU A 258 -22.23 -17.08 12.33
CA GLU A 258 -22.17 -17.18 13.80
C GLU A 258 -20.80 -16.78 14.37
N ARG A 259 -19.73 -17.03 13.61
CA ARG A 259 -18.34 -16.72 14.01
C ARG A 259 -17.78 -15.47 13.34
N SER A 260 -18.61 -14.72 12.59
CA SER A 260 -18.23 -13.49 11.89
C SER A 260 -17.04 -13.63 10.94
N PHE A 261 -16.90 -14.78 10.25
CA PHE A 261 -15.83 -14.97 9.24
C PHE A 261 -16.04 -14.12 7.98
N LEU A 262 -17.26 -13.66 7.73
CA LEU A 262 -17.62 -12.84 6.58
C LEU A 262 -17.56 -11.35 6.93
N ASN A 263 -16.99 -10.55 6.04
CA ASN A 263 -17.12 -9.10 6.10
C ASN A 263 -18.40 -8.69 5.36
N ILE A 264 -19.48 -8.45 6.12
CA ILE A 264 -20.77 -8.06 5.56
C ILE A 264 -20.73 -6.59 5.14
N VAL A 265 -20.99 -6.34 3.86
CA VAL A 265 -20.95 -5.00 3.30
C VAL A 265 -22.11 -4.17 3.84
N LYS A 266 -21.80 -2.97 4.34
CA LYS A 266 -22.81 -1.99 4.72
C LYS A 266 -23.49 -1.45 3.46
N TRP A 267 -24.68 -1.95 3.15
CA TRP A 267 -25.37 -1.70 1.88
C TRP A 267 -25.61 -0.21 1.58
N ARG A 268 -25.88 0.64 2.59
CA ARG A 268 -26.04 2.10 2.39
C ARG A 268 -24.75 2.77 1.94
N GLU A 269 -23.63 2.35 2.50
CA GLU A 269 -22.32 2.88 2.10
C GLU A 269 -21.96 2.39 0.70
N ALA A 270 -22.24 1.12 0.40
CA ALA A 270 -22.03 0.53 -0.91
C ALA A 270 -22.89 1.19 -2.01
N GLU A 271 -24.17 1.48 -1.72
CA GLU A 271 -25.06 2.24 -2.60
C GLU A 271 -24.49 3.62 -2.91
N ARG A 272 -24.06 4.36 -1.88
CA ARG A 272 -23.50 5.71 -2.05
C ARG A 272 -22.29 5.69 -2.99
N ILE A 273 -21.34 4.79 -2.73
CA ILE A 273 -20.15 4.62 -3.56
C ILE A 273 -20.55 4.22 -4.99
N TYR A 274 -21.44 3.25 -5.13
CA TYR A 274 -21.89 2.78 -6.45
C TYR A 274 -22.58 3.87 -7.26
N THR A 275 -23.47 4.64 -6.62
CA THR A 275 -24.22 5.71 -7.26
C THR A 275 -23.30 6.83 -7.73
N GLU A 276 -22.29 7.19 -6.93
CA GLU A 276 -21.27 8.17 -7.31
C GLU A 276 -20.47 7.72 -8.53
N VAL A 277 -20.01 6.46 -8.54
CA VAL A 277 -19.25 5.89 -9.66
C VAL A 277 -20.09 5.77 -10.92
N MET A 278 -21.31 5.23 -10.82
CA MET A 278 -22.23 5.12 -11.96
C MET A 278 -22.68 6.49 -12.46
N GLY A 279 -22.86 7.47 -11.57
CA GLY A 279 -23.12 8.87 -11.92
C GLY A 279 -21.99 9.44 -12.78
N THR A 280 -20.74 9.24 -12.36
CA THR A 280 -19.57 9.64 -13.16
C THR A 280 -19.58 8.98 -14.55
N VAL A 281 -19.87 7.67 -14.63
CA VAL A 281 -19.95 6.96 -15.93
C VAL A 281 -21.03 7.58 -16.82
N LYS A 282 -22.21 7.90 -16.26
CA LYS A 282 -23.31 8.54 -16.99
C LYS A 282 -22.93 9.94 -17.47
N ASP A 283 -22.27 10.73 -16.63
CA ASP A 283 -21.83 12.09 -16.98
C ASP A 283 -20.80 12.05 -18.11
N LEU A 284 -19.80 11.18 -18.00
CA LEU A 284 -18.81 10.95 -19.07
C LEU A 284 -19.48 10.51 -20.38
N TRP A 285 -20.46 9.60 -20.30
CA TRP A 285 -21.21 9.21 -21.50
C TRP A 285 -22.02 10.36 -22.05
N LYS A 286 -22.67 11.17 -21.22
CA LYS A 286 -23.48 12.33 -21.63
C LYS A 286 -22.66 13.33 -22.45
N ASP A 287 -21.41 13.56 -22.04
CA ASP A 287 -20.50 14.52 -22.71
C ASP A 287 -19.80 13.93 -23.95
N ALA A 288 -19.81 12.61 -24.12
CA ALA A 288 -19.21 11.94 -25.28
C ALA A 288 -20.01 12.13 -26.61
N PRO A 289 -19.39 12.08 -27.79
CA PRO A 289 -17.95 12.10 -27.98
C PRO A 289 -17.38 13.49 -27.66
N CYS A 290 -16.22 13.55 -27.04
CA CYS A 290 -15.53 14.82 -26.78
C CYS A 290 -14.01 14.66 -26.83
N ALA A 291 -13.32 15.79 -26.93
CA ALA A 291 -11.87 15.82 -26.87
C ALA A 291 -11.43 15.32 -25.50
N ILE A 292 -10.47 14.39 -25.49
CA ILE A 292 -10.06 13.72 -24.26
C ILE A 292 -9.62 14.79 -23.25
N GLU A 293 -8.90 15.83 -23.70
CA GLU A 293 -8.43 17.04 -23.01
C GLU A 293 -9.51 17.78 -22.20
N LYS A 294 -10.80 17.62 -22.52
CA LYS A 294 -11.90 18.21 -21.75
C LYS A 294 -12.20 17.45 -20.45
N ILE A 295 -11.71 16.22 -20.32
CA ILE A 295 -11.89 15.40 -19.12
C ILE A 295 -10.82 15.74 -18.10
N ASP A 296 -11.26 16.10 -16.89
CA ASP A 296 -10.40 16.41 -15.76
C ASP A 296 -9.33 15.34 -15.54
N LEU A 297 -8.10 15.82 -15.43
CA LEU A 297 -6.92 15.02 -15.18
C LEU A 297 -6.49 15.16 -13.71
N ASN A 298 -6.23 14.03 -13.08
CA ASN A 298 -5.67 13.96 -11.73
C ASN A 298 -4.30 13.24 -11.81
N ILE A 299 -3.21 14.00 -11.77
CA ILE A 299 -1.85 13.45 -11.70
C ILE A 299 -1.51 13.23 -10.22
N HIS A 300 -1.15 12.00 -9.87
CA HIS A 300 -0.76 11.60 -8.53
C HIS A 300 0.29 10.49 -8.60
N GLN A 301 0.87 10.10 -7.46
CA GLN A 301 1.94 9.09 -7.40
C GLN A 301 1.56 7.75 -8.07
N GLY A 302 0.29 7.35 -7.95
CA GLY A 302 -0.25 6.13 -8.58
C GLY A 302 -0.24 6.16 -10.11
N CYS A 303 -0.08 7.33 -10.74
CA CYS A 303 0.06 7.45 -12.18
C CYS A 303 1.34 6.79 -12.72
N GLY A 304 2.36 6.55 -11.87
CA GLY A 304 3.56 5.81 -12.26
C GLY A 304 3.29 4.41 -12.82
N TYR A 305 2.17 3.80 -12.43
CA TYR A 305 1.68 2.49 -12.89
C TYR A 305 0.51 2.58 -13.89
N CYS A 306 0.09 3.79 -14.24
CA CYS A 306 -1.03 3.99 -15.16
C CYS A 306 -0.55 3.86 -16.61
N GLN A 307 -1.24 3.04 -17.40
CA GLN A 307 -0.93 2.86 -18.82
C GLN A 307 -1.12 4.12 -19.67
N TYR A 308 -1.81 5.13 -19.15
CA TYR A 308 -2.09 6.38 -19.85
C TYR A 308 -1.20 7.56 -19.45
N ILE A 309 -0.19 7.33 -18.61
CA ILE A 309 0.64 8.43 -18.08
C ILE A 309 1.33 9.24 -19.18
N GLU A 310 1.82 8.58 -20.23
CA GLU A 310 2.49 9.27 -21.34
C GLU A 310 1.52 10.08 -22.22
N ASP A 311 0.26 9.61 -22.37
CA ASP A 311 -0.79 10.41 -23.00
C ASP A 311 -1.10 11.66 -22.17
N CYS A 312 -1.26 11.49 -20.85
CA CYS A 312 -1.55 12.59 -19.94
C CYS A 312 -0.43 13.65 -19.97
N LYS A 313 0.84 13.23 -19.91
CA LYS A 313 2.01 14.11 -20.06
C LYS A 313 2.00 14.88 -21.37
N THR A 314 1.74 14.19 -22.48
CA THR A 314 1.65 14.80 -23.82
C THR A 314 0.55 15.85 -23.88
N THR A 315 -0.63 15.58 -23.29
CA THR A 315 -1.74 16.54 -23.23
C THR A 315 -1.46 17.74 -22.34
N LEU A 316 -0.56 17.59 -21.37
CA LEU A 316 -0.08 18.67 -20.50
C LEU A 316 1.14 19.43 -21.08
N GLY A 317 1.50 19.17 -22.34
CA GLY A 317 2.55 19.90 -23.06
C GLY A 317 3.94 19.26 -23.03
N MET A 318 4.13 18.15 -22.31
CA MET A 318 5.41 17.42 -22.26
C MET A 318 5.62 16.62 -23.56
N LYS A 319 6.07 17.32 -24.60
CA LYS A 319 6.39 16.75 -25.92
C LYS A 319 7.89 16.87 -26.20
N GLU A 320 8.41 15.97 -27.01
CA GLU A 320 9.80 16.00 -27.44
C GLU A 320 10.15 17.34 -28.10
N GLY A 321 11.26 17.96 -27.70
CA GLY A 321 11.73 19.25 -28.20
C GLY A 321 11.03 20.48 -27.63
N ILE A 322 9.98 20.34 -26.81
CA ILE A 322 9.32 21.46 -26.14
C ILE A 322 10.03 21.81 -24.84
N ASN A 323 10.24 23.12 -24.61
CA ASN A 323 10.87 23.62 -23.40
C ASN A 323 10.04 23.28 -22.16
N PRO A 324 10.62 22.71 -21.08
CA PRO A 324 9.89 22.41 -19.85
C PRO A 324 9.14 23.60 -19.24
N LYS A 325 9.59 24.84 -19.49
CA LYS A 325 8.87 26.05 -19.07
C LYS A 325 7.48 26.19 -19.68
N GLU A 326 7.22 25.57 -20.84
CA GLU A 326 5.91 25.60 -21.51
C GLU A 326 4.98 24.48 -21.04
N TRP A 327 5.48 23.52 -20.26
CA TRP A 327 4.67 22.44 -19.72
C TRP A 327 3.71 22.97 -18.67
N SER A 328 2.54 22.33 -18.54
CA SER A 328 1.56 22.70 -17.52
C SER A 328 2.12 22.59 -16.10
N SER A 329 1.75 23.52 -15.22
CA SER A 329 2.08 23.47 -13.78
C SER A 329 1.54 22.20 -13.08
N ARG A 330 0.55 21.52 -13.65
CA ARG A 330 0.05 20.20 -13.18
C ARG A 330 1.10 19.08 -13.27
N LEU A 331 2.18 19.28 -14.02
CA LEU A 331 3.30 18.33 -14.12
C LEU A 331 4.34 18.50 -13.01
N LEU A 332 4.20 19.49 -12.13
CA LEU A 332 5.09 19.65 -10.99
C LEU A 332 5.00 18.43 -10.06
N PRO A 333 6.11 17.68 -9.85
CA PRO A 333 6.11 16.46 -9.06
C PRO A 333 5.56 16.66 -7.64
N PHE A 334 4.79 15.68 -7.18
CA PHE A 334 4.19 15.63 -5.85
C PHE A 334 3.29 16.83 -5.50
N THR A 335 2.84 17.58 -6.49
CA THR A 335 1.88 18.66 -6.30
C THR A 335 0.48 18.09 -6.23
N SER A 336 -0.28 18.43 -5.18
CA SER A 336 -1.68 17.99 -5.08
C SER A 336 -2.55 18.67 -6.13
N GLN A 337 -3.67 18.05 -6.49
CA GLN A 337 -4.65 18.64 -7.40
C GLN A 337 -5.14 20.00 -6.89
N SER A 338 -5.35 20.15 -5.58
CA SER A 338 -5.79 21.42 -5.00
C SER A 338 -4.76 22.54 -5.13
N ILE A 339 -3.47 22.24 -4.95
CA ILE A 339 -2.40 23.22 -5.12
C ILE A 339 -2.29 23.61 -6.61
N ALA A 340 -2.32 22.64 -7.51
CA ALA A 340 -2.28 22.91 -8.95
C ALA A 340 -3.48 23.75 -9.40
N GLN A 341 -4.67 23.50 -8.85
CA GLN A 341 -5.86 24.30 -9.13
C GLN A 341 -5.72 25.73 -8.61
N GLN A 342 -5.22 25.93 -7.38
CA GLN A 342 -4.97 27.27 -6.83
C GLN A 342 -3.98 28.05 -7.70
N LEU A 343 -2.87 27.43 -8.11
CA LEU A 343 -1.90 28.04 -9.02
C LEU A 343 -2.56 28.54 -10.31
N ILE A 344 -3.41 27.71 -10.94
CA ILE A 344 -4.04 28.03 -12.23
C ILE A 344 -5.15 29.05 -12.08
N GLU A 345 -6.11 28.82 -11.18
CA GLU A 345 -7.36 29.58 -11.12
C GLU A 345 -7.23 30.89 -10.32
N GLU A 346 -6.39 30.92 -9.27
CA GLU A 346 -6.25 32.11 -8.42
C GLU A 346 -5.06 33.00 -8.82
N TYR A 347 -3.97 32.40 -9.32
CA TYR A 347 -2.72 33.11 -9.59
C TYR A 347 -2.26 33.08 -11.06
N ASP A 348 -3.10 32.55 -11.97
CA ASP A 348 -2.81 32.50 -13.41
C ASP A 348 -1.44 31.86 -13.73
N CYS A 349 -1.08 30.82 -12.97
CA CYS A 349 0.17 30.07 -13.10
C CYS A 349 -0.09 28.76 -13.83
N THR A 350 -0.30 28.86 -15.15
CA THR A 350 -0.72 27.73 -16.00
C THR A 350 0.43 26.81 -16.39
N THR A 351 1.64 27.34 -16.49
CA THR A 351 2.85 26.64 -16.91
C THR A 351 3.94 26.63 -15.83
N ILE A 352 4.94 25.76 -15.99
CA ILE A 352 6.15 25.75 -15.16
C ILE A 352 6.88 27.11 -15.24
N GLY A 353 6.89 27.74 -16.41
CA GLY A 353 7.45 29.08 -16.61
C GLY A 353 6.70 30.16 -15.84
N ASP A 354 5.37 30.11 -15.81
CA ASP A 354 4.57 31.04 -15.02
C ASP A 354 4.88 30.91 -13.53
N VAL A 355 4.96 29.67 -13.03
CA VAL A 355 5.32 29.41 -11.63
C VAL A 355 6.70 30.02 -11.32
N LEU A 356 7.69 29.85 -12.18
CA LEU A 356 9.02 30.45 -11.97
C LEU A 356 9.00 31.97 -11.89
N ASN A 357 8.18 32.62 -12.72
CA ASN A 357 8.17 34.07 -12.84
C ASN A 357 7.28 34.76 -11.80
N LYS A 358 6.16 34.13 -11.43
CA LYS A 358 5.09 34.76 -10.62
C LYS A 358 5.06 34.28 -9.15
N ILE A 359 5.69 33.15 -8.81
CA ILE A 359 5.52 32.57 -7.45
C ILE A 359 6.02 33.46 -6.32
N ASP A 360 7.03 34.30 -6.57
CA ASP A 360 7.53 35.26 -5.58
C ASP A 360 6.57 36.44 -5.35
N GLU A 361 5.62 36.67 -6.26
CA GLU A 361 4.61 37.74 -6.18
C GLU A 361 3.38 37.29 -5.36
N ILE A 362 3.29 36.00 -5.00
CA ILE A 362 2.17 35.46 -4.24
C ILE A 362 2.29 35.87 -2.77
N GLU A 363 1.46 36.83 -2.35
CA GLU A 363 1.39 37.26 -0.95
C GLU A 363 0.65 36.24 -0.06
N VAL A 364 1.26 35.91 1.08
CA VAL A 364 0.65 35.05 2.09
C VAL A 364 -0.42 35.86 2.84
N GLY A 365 -1.69 35.57 2.54
CA GLY A 365 -2.83 36.20 3.19
C GLY A 365 -3.06 35.71 4.63
N SER A 366 -4.01 36.34 5.32
CA SER A 366 -4.39 35.98 6.70
C SER A 366 -5.14 34.66 6.83
N ILE A 367 -5.72 34.16 5.74
CA ILE A 367 -6.43 32.87 5.70
C ILE A 367 -5.43 31.82 5.21
N PRO A 368 -5.07 30.81 6.03
CA PRO A 368 -4.10 29.81 5.63
C PRO A 368 -4.61 29.01 4.42
N LYS A 369 -3.81 28.97 3.35
CA LYS A 369 -4.06 28.15 2.15
C LYS A 369 -3.00 27.04 2.05
N PRO A 370 -3.36 25.84 1.54
CA PRO A 370 -2.40 24.77 1.29
C PRO A 370 -1.20 25.18 0.42
N LEU A 371 -1.40 26.09 -0.54
CA LEU A 371 -0.32 26.60 -1.40
C LEU A 371 0.81 27.30 -0.61
N TYR A 372 0.49 28.02 0.47
CA TYR A 372 1.44 28.92 1.12
C TYR A 372 2.65 28.22 1.74
N SER A 373 2.47 27.03 2.30
CA SER A 373 3.57 26.22 2.83
C SER A 373 4.48 25.65 1.73
N GLU A 374 3.98 25.59 0.49
CA GLU A 374 4.64 24.93 -0.64
C GLU A 374 5.35 25.92 -1.57
N LEU A 375 5.15 27.23 -1.41
CA LEU A 375 5.70 28.25 -2.33
C LEU A 375 7.22 28.10 -2.57
N PRO A 376 8.08 27.96 -1.54
CA PRO A 376 9.52 27.82 -1.76
C PRO A 376 9.86 26.54 -2.53
N THR A 377 9.19 25.44 -2.19
CA THR A 377 9.43 24.11 -2.79
C THR A 377 8.94 24.05 -4.24
N LEU A 378 7.77 24.62 -4.53
CA LEU A 378 7.23 24.71 -5.89
C LEU A 378 8.15 25.51 -6.81
N LYS A 379 8.76 26.59 -6.31
CA LYS A 379 9.76 27.35 -7.06
C LYS A 379 10.98 26.50 -7.40
N MET A 380 11.52 25.78 -6.42
CA MET A 380 12.67 24.89 -6.64
C MET A 380 12.35 23.75 -7.62
N LYS A 381 11.15 23.13 -7.50
CA LYS A 381 10.68 22.10 -8.44
C LYS A 381 10.57 22.64 -9.86
N ALA A 382 9.98 23.83 -10.02
CA ALA A 382 9.86 24.48 -11.32
C ALA A 382 11.23 24.83 -11.91
N GLU A 383 12.18 25.29 -11.08
CA GLU A 383 13.55 25.60 -11.51
C GLU A 383 14.31 24.35 -11.93
N ALA A 384 14.15 23.25 -11.19
CA ALA A 384 14.79 21.98 -11.48
C ALA A 384 14.34 21.41 -12.83
N LEU A 385 13.02 21.42 -13.09
CA LEU A 385 12.44 21.00 -14.37
C LEU A 385 12.88 21.89 -15.52
N ALA A 386 12.78 23.21 -15.36
CA ALA A 386 13.13 24.19 -16.40
C ALA A 386 14.60 24.10 -16.82
N ASN A 387 15.50 23.77 -15.89
CA ASN A 387 16.93 23.71 -16.13
C ASN A 387 17.47 22.29 -16.29
N ASN A 388 16.62 21.26 -16.16
CA ASN A 388 16.97 19.84 -16.15
C ASN A 388 18.16 19.53 -15.21
N ARG A 389 18.12 20.06 -13.99
CA ARG A 389 19.18 19.87 -12.98
C ARG A 389 18.59 19.85 -11.58
N THR A 390 19.27 19.16 -10.66
CA THR A 390 18.91 19.24 -9.24
C THR A 390 19.12 20.66 -8.71
N VAL A 391 18.12 21.18 -8.01
CA VAL A 391 18.15 22.50 -7.35
C VAL A 391 18.13 22.29 -5.84
N PHE A 392 19.06 22.95 -5.15
CA PHE A 392 19.17 22.96 -3.69
C PHE A 392 18.66 24.31 -3.14
N PRO A 393 18.17 24.35 -1.90
CA PRO A 393 17.66 25.58 -1.34
C PRO A 393 18.82 26.55 -1.06
N ILE A 394 18.53 27.84 -1.16
CA ILE A 394 19.45 28.90 -0.74
C ILE A 394 19.42 28.96 0.79
N GLU A 395 20.60 29.08 1.40
CA GLU A 395 20.76 29.21 2.84
C GLU A 395 19.80 30.26 3.44
N GLY A 396 19.10 29.89 4.51
CA GLY A 396 18.14 30.76 5.22
C GLY A 396 16.70 30.79 4.68
N ARG A 397 16.39 30.19 3.52
CA ARG A 397 15.03 30.21 2.94
C ARG A 397 14.13 29.02 3.29
N THR A 398 14.69 27.91 3.74
CA THR A 398 13.95 26.69 4.10
C THR A 398 14.42 26.21 5.47
N GLN A 399 13.51 26.12 6.44
CA GLN A 399 13.85 25.90 7.86
C GLN A 399 13.23 24.64 8.49
N SER A 400 12.39 23.89 7.77
CA SER A 400 11.55 22.84 8.36
C SER A 400 12.21 21.45 8.47
N PHE A 401 13.22 21.12 7.66
CA PHE A 401 13.94 19.84 7.73
C PHE A 401 15.45 20.05 7.55
N ALA A 402 16.26 19.34 8.33
CA ALA A 402 17.71 19.35 8.18
C ALA A 402 18.24 17.92 8.30
N ILE A 403 19.02 17.51 7.30
CA ILE A 403 19.79 16.27 7.31
C ILE A 403 21.28 16.64 7.37
N PRO A 404 22.09 15.98 8.22
CA PRO A 404 23.52 16.24 8.26
C PRO A 404 24.17 15.93 6.90
N ARG A 405 24.94 16.88 6.37
CA ARG A 405 25.75 16.67 5.15
C ARG A 405 26.74 15.51 5.31
N TYR A 406 27.15 15.25 6.55
CA TYR A 406 28.09 14.21 6.91
C TYR A 406 27.69 13.62 8.26
N SER A 407 27.58 12.29 8.33
CA SER A 407 27.36 11.54 9.58
C SER A 407 28.51 10.56 9.79
N PRO A 408 29.27 10.65 10.90
CA PRO A 408 30.34 9.70 11.23
C PRO A 408 29.87 8.24 11.29
N ILE A 409 28.69 8.03 11.88
CA ILE A 409 28.00 6.74 11.94
C ILE A 409 26.63 6.93 11.27
N ALA A 410 26.38 6.20 10.18
CA ALA A 410 25.14 6.27 9.41
C ALA A 410 24.46 4.89 9.36
N LEU A 411 23.30 4.76 9.98
CA LEU A 411 22.48 3.55 9.96
C LEU A 411 21.24 3.77 9.09
N ASN A 412 21.16 3.09 7.96
CA ASN A 412 20.03 3.15 7.05
C ASN A 412 19.12 1.95 7.31
N PHE A 413 17.83 2.19 7.40
CA PHE A 413 16.80 1.18 7.64
C PHE A 413 15.70 1.30 6.60
N ASP A 414 15.27 0.15 6.09
CA ASP A 414 14.22 0.08 5.08
C ASP A 414 13.34 -1.15 5.30
N VAL A 415 12.05 -1.01 5.01
CA VAL A 415 11.07 -2.12 5.05
C VAL A 415 10.15 -2.08 3.85
N GLU A 416 9.85 -3.27 3.35
CA GLU A 416 8.90 -3.46 2.25
C GLU A 416 7.60 -4.04 2.78
N TYR A 417 6.49 -3.40 2.42
CA TYR A 417 5.15 -3.65 2.96
C TYR A 417 4.16 -4.08 1.87
N ASP A 418 3.48 -5.21 2.08
CA ASP A 418 2.35 -5.67 1.28
C ASP A 418 1.04 -5.11 1.85
N ARG A 419 0.48 -4.12 1.16
CA ARG A 419 -0.80 -3.47 1.50
C ARG A 419 -2.00 -4.42 1.54
N ASN A 420 -2.00 -5.50 0.76
CA ASN A 420 -3.16 -6.39 0.68
C ASN A 420 -3.22 -7.33 1.89
N GLN A 421 -2.06 -7.82 2.31
CA GLN A 421 -1.94 -8.72 3.46
C GLN A 421 -1.69 -7.98 4.77
N ASP A 422 -1.37 -6.69 4.70
CA ASP A 422 -0.89 -5.92 5.83
C ASP A 422 0.37 -6.55 6.43
N LYS A 423 1.39 -6.83 5.60
CA LYS A 423 2.56 -7.58 6.04
C LYS A 423 3.86 -6.95 5.58
N ILE A 424 4.84 -6.89 6.46
CA ILE A 424 6.22 -6.62 6.05
C ILE A 424 6.84 -7.91 5.56
N PHE A 425 7.32 -7.88 4.32
CA PHE A 425 7.95 -9.04 3.69
C PHE A 425 9.45 -8.85 3.45
N ALA A 426 9.99 -7.65 3.59
CA ALA A 426 11.45 -7.47 3.58
C ALA A 426 11.89 -6.41 4.58
N ILE A 427 13.09 -6.61 5.13
CA ILE A 427 13.79 -5.65 5.98
C ILE A 427 15.23 -5.54 5.50
N GLY A 428 15.68 -4.30 5.31
CA GLY A 428 17.07 -3.93 5.02
C GLY A 428 17.65 -3.07 6.13
N ILE A 429 18.90 -3.36 6.51
CA ILE A 429 19.69 -2.56 7.43
C ILE A 429 21.09 -2.38 6.82
N PHE A 430 21.53 -1.14 6.65
CA PHE A 430 22.85 -0.80 6.18
C PHE A 430 23.54 0.19 7.11
N LEU A 431 24.60 -0.26 7.78
CA LEU A 431 25.46 0.57 8.60
C LEU A 431 26.72 0.96 7.80
N LYS A 432 27.05 2.25 7.81
CA LYS A 432 28.33 2.78 7.34
C LYS A 432 28.94 3.66 8.43
N ILE A 433 30.18 3.36 8.79
CA ILE A 433 30.97 4.18 9.71
C ILE A 433 32.21 4.66 8.98
N PHE A 434 32.45 5.96 9.04
CA PHE A 434 33.59 6.61 8.42
C PHE A 434 33.81 7.93 9.14
N ILE A 435 35.05 8.22 9.52
CA ILE A 435 35.43 9.48 10.17
C ILE A 435 36.41 10.22 9.27
N HIS A 436 36.16 11.51 9.00
CA HIS A 436 36.99 12.31 8.12
C HIS A 436 38.29 12.68 8.84
N SER A 437 39.41 12.66 8.11
CA SER A 437 40.76 12.97 8.62
C SER A 437 40.97 14.37 9.23
N LYS A 438 39.97 15.24 9.14
CA LYS A 438 40.01 16.61 9.68
C LYS A 438 39.41 16.70 11.09
N LEU A 439 38.77 15.63 11.57
CA LEU A 439 38.16 15.57 12.89
C LEU A 439 39.19 15.13 13.92
N ASN A 440 39.16 15.73 15.11
CA ASN A 440 40.20 15.55 16.13
C ASN A 440 40.29 14.11 16.66
N TYR A 441 39.19 13.37 16.67
CA TYR A 441 39.11 11.97 17.11
C TYR A 441 39.41 10.95 15.99
N HIS A 442 39.82 11.39 14.80
CA HIS A 442 40.12 10.51 13.67
C HIS A 442 41.24 9.49 13.97
N ALA A 443 42.32 9.91 14.63
CA ALA A 443 43.44 9.02 14.93
C ALA A 443 43.04 7.91 15.91
N ILE A 444 42.17 8.22 16.89
CA ILE A 444 41.62 7.24 17.83
C ILE A 444 40.79 6.21 17.07
N PHE A 445 39.95 6.67 16.13
CA PHE A 445 39.14 5.79 15.28
C PHE A 445 39.96 4.84 14.41
N ASP A 446 40.99 5.34 13.72
CA ASP A 446 41.87 4.52 12.89
C ASP A 446 42.57 3.43 13.74
N ASN A 447 43.06 3.79 14.92
CA ASN A 447 43.70 2.84 15.82
C ASN A 447 42.71 1.83 16.41
N TRP A 448 41.53 2.28 16.83
CA TRP A 448 40.45 1.42 17.33
C TRP A 448 40.16 0.29 16.34
N TRP A 449 39.88 0.62 15.08
CA TRP A 449 39.53 -0.39 14.08
C TRP A 449 40.72 -1.21 13.60
N ARG A 450 41.95 -0.67 13.67
CA ARG A 450 43.17 -1.46 13.48
C ARG A 450 43.30 -2.57 14.52
N VAL A 451 43.14 -2.25 15.80
CA VAL A 451 43.18 -3.22 16.91
C VAL A 451 42.10 -4.28 16.70
N TRP A 452 40.84 -3.88 16.46
CA TRP A 452 39.76 -4.84 16.24
C TRP A 452 39.96 -5.74 15.02
N LYS A 453 40.51 -5.21 13.92
CA LYS A 453 40.80 -6.03 12.75
C LYS A 453 41.86 -7.08 13.04
N ILE A 454 42.97 -6.68 13.67
CA ILE A 454 44.05 -7.58 14.08
C ILE A 454 43.52 -8.62 15.07
N ALA A 455 42.70 -8.19 16.03
CA ALA A 455 42.09 -9.06 17.04
C ALA A 455 41.22 -10.15 16.42
N LEU A 456 40.40 -9.80 15.43
CA LEU A 456 39.56 -10.77 14.72
C LEU A 456 40.37 -11.74 13.84
N GLU A 457 41.42 -11.25 13.16
CA GLU A 457 42.30 -12.06 12.31
C GLU A 457 43.16 -13.02 13.12
N LYS A 458 43.73 -12.55 14.24
CA LYS A 458 44.63 -13.32 15.11
C LYS A 458 43.94 -14.03 16.27
N LYS A 459 42.65 -13.77 16.49
CA LYS A 459 41.85 -14.29 17.61
C LYS A 459 42.46 -13.98 18.98
N LEU A 460 42.80 -12.71 19.20
CA LEU A 460 43.32 -12.21 20.49
C LEU A 460 42.29 -12.38 21.62
N THR A 461 42.77 -12.49 22.86
CA THR A 461 41.87 -12.55 24.03
C THR A 461 41.31 -11.17 24.38
N PRO A 462 40.15 -11.08 25.08
CA PRO A 462 39.60 -9.79 25.51
C PRO A 462 40.58 -8.92 26.31
N GLU A 463 41.43 -9.53 27.13
CA GLU A 463 42.45 -8.82 27.92
C GLU A 463 43.52 -8.18 27.03
N GLU A 464 44.05 -8.93 26.05
CA GLU A 464 45.02 -8.40 25.09
C GLU A 464 44.44 -7.23 24.28
N ILE A 465 43.17 -7.35 23.87
CA ILE A 465 42.46 -6.28 23.15
C ILE A 465 42.27 -5.05 24.03
N CYS A 466 41.88 -5.26 25.29
CA CYS A 466 41.67 -4.20 26.27
C CYS A 466 42.96 -3.39 26.50
N ASP A 467 44.08 -4.09 26.70
CA ASP A 467 45.39 -3.47 26.88
C ASP A 467 45.85 -2.70 25.64
N GLU A 468 45.61 -3.23 24.43
CA GLU A 468 45.93 -2.51 23.19
C GLU A 468 45.04 -1.28 22.98
N LEU A 469 43.74 -1.35 23.24
CA LEU A 469 42.81 -0.23 23.07
C LEU A 469 43.15 0.92 24.03
N ASN A 470 43.42 0.62 25.31
CA ASN A 470 43.70 1.62 26.34
C ASN A 470 44.97 2.45 26.09
N GLN A 471 45.85 2.03 25.19
CA GLN A 471 47.00 2.83 24.76
C GLN A 471 46.62 4.07 23.95
N TYR A 472 45.42 4.09 23.35
CA TYR A 472 44.98 5.13 22.42
C TYR A 472 43.75 5.92 22.90
N LEU A 473 43.05 5.43 23.93
CA LEU A 473 41.82 6.04 24.43
C LEU A 473 42.09 7.11 25.48
N VAL A 474 41.28 8.17 25.46
CA VAL A 474 41.29 9.20 26.52
C VAL A 474 40.70 8.65 27.83
N ARG A 475 39.75 7.71 27.71
CA ARG A 475 39.09 7.03 28.82
C ARG A 475 39.36 5.54 28.73
N GLU A 476 39.81 4.94 29.83
CA GLU A 476 40.02 3.50 29.88
C GLU A 476 38.71 2.75 29.62
N ILE A 477 38.76 1.79 28.69
CA ILE A 477 37.67 0.87 28.39
C ILE A 477 37.73 -0.34 29.34
N PRO A 478 36.65 -0.64 30.09
CA PRO A 478 36.59 -1.83 30.92
C PRO A 478 36.57 -3.12 30.09
N LEU A 479 37.17 -4.18 30.63
CA LEU A 479 37.21 -5.52 30.00
C LEU A 479 35.81 -6.01 29.57
N GLU A 480 34.81 -5.79 30.41
CA GLU A 480 33.41 -6.17 30.16
C GLU A 480 32.84 -5.53 28.88
N ILE A 481 33.24 -4.29 28.56
CA ILE A 481 32.80 -3.61 27.33
C ILE A 481 33.53 -4.18 26.13
N VAL A 482 34.82 -4.51 26.26
CA VAL A 482 35.61 -5.17 25.21
C VAL A 482 35.00 -6.54 24.88
N GLU A 483 34.66 -7.36 25.88
CA GLU A 483 33.98 -8.64 25.68
C GLU A 483 32.65 -8.49 24.95
N ARG A 484 31.84 -7.50 25.34
CA ARG A 484 30.56 -7.20 24.68
C ARG A 484 30.74 -6.77 23.23
N PHE A 485 31.70 -5.87 22.95
CA PHE A 485 31.98 -5.41 21.59
C PHE A 485 32.46 -6.55 20.70
N LEU A 486 33.40 -7.38 21.20
CA LEU A 486 33.90 -8.56 20.49
C LEU A 486 32.77 -9.55 20.19
N LYS A 487 31.90 -9.82 21.17
CA LYS A 487 30.72 -10.68 20.99
C LYS A 487 29.82 -10.15 19.87
N ASN A 488 29.55 -8.85 19.85
CA ASN A 488 28.69 -8.23 18.84
C ASN A 488 29.31 -8.30 17.44
N LEU A 489 30.61 -8.03 17.29
CA LEU A 489 31.34 -8.20 16.03
C LEU A 489 31.23 -9.63 15.50
N ASN A 490 31.42 -10.63 16.37
CA ASN A 490 31.34 -12.04 16.01
C ASN A 490 29.92 -12.48 15.58
N VAL A 491 28.88 -11.89 16.18
CA VAL A 491 27.48 -12.16 15.80
C VAL A 491 27.14 -11.48 14.47
N LEU A 492 27.70 -10.31 14.18
CA LEU A 492 27.52 -9.56 12.95
C LEU A 492 28.51 -9.99 11.86
N LYS A 493 28.48 -11.28 11.49
CA LYS A 493 29.43 -11.94 10.55
C LYS A 493 29.67 -11.23 9.21
N THR A 494 28.77 -10.36 8.75
CA THR A 494 28.89 -9.60 7.49
C THR A 494 29.52 -8.23 7.66
N ILE A 495 30.02 -7.89 8.85
CA ILE A 495 30.75 -6.64 9.07
C ILE A 495 32.07 -6.65 8.30
N GLN A 496 32.32 -5.57 7.57
CA GLN A 496 33.52 -5.37 6.77
C GLN A 496 34.31 -4.23 7.39
N ILE A 497 35.55 -4.50 7.79
CA ILE A 497 36.50 -3.50 8.29
C ILE A 497 37.56 -3.29 7.22
N GLN A 498 37.55 -2.13 6.59
CA GLN A 498 38.55 -1.73 5.58
C GLN A 498 39.43 -0.66 6.19
N LEU A 499 40.71 -0.97 6.42
CA LEU A 499 41.63 0.03 6.95
C LEU A 499 42.14 0.93 5.82
N ARG A 500 42.58 2.12 6.20
CA ARG A 500 43.26 3.05 5.29
C ARG A 500 44.40 2.35 4.55
N GLY A 501 44.43 2.47 3.22
CA GLY A 501 45.49 1.92 2.36
C GLY A 501 45.23 0.53 1.78
N GLU A 502 44.21 -0.20 2.23
CA GLU A 502 43.96 -1.58 1.77
C GLU A 502 43.09 -1.69 0.50
N LYS A 503 42.42 -0.58 0.09
CA LYS A 503 41.57 -0.42 -1.13
C LYS A 503 40.81 0.91 -1.16
N SER A 504 40.71 1.60 -0.03
CA SER A 504 40.10 2.93 0.13
C SER A 504 41.18 4.00 0.07
N THR A 505 41.06 4.96 -0.86
CA THR A 505 41.91 6.16 -0.90
C THR A 505 41.50 7.20 0.15
N GLU A 506 40.30 7.09 0.72
CA GLU A 506 39.67 8.15 1.53
C GLU A 506 39.81 7.95 3.06
N GLY A 507 40.10 6.74 3.54
CA GLY A 507 40.28 6.45 4.98
C GLY A 507 39.75 5.08 5.43
N THR A 508 39.72 4.84 6.74
CA THR A 508 39.16 3.62 7.35
C THR A 508 37.64 3.61 7.28
N ILE A 509 37.04 2.53 6.78
CA ILE A 509 35.59 2.41 6.54
C ILE A 509 35.08 1.10 7.11
N ILE A 510 33.95 1.17 7.83
CA ILE A 510 33.25 0.01 8.36
C ILE A 510 31.88 -0.05 7.73
N ARG A 511 31.52 -1.23 7.21
CA ARG A 511 30.22 -1.47 6.60
C ARG A 511 29.59 -2.72 7.18
N TYR A 512 28.29 -2.68 7.41
CA TYR A 512 27.51 -3.86 7.71
C TYR A 512 26.22 -3.83 6.90
N ASN A 513 25.92 -4.96 6.26
CA ASN A 513 24.68 -5.15 5.50
C ASN A 513 23.91 -6.31 6.11
N PHE A 514 22.62 -6.10 6.31
CA PHE A 514 21.64 -7.12 6.59
C PHE A 514 20.43 -6.90 5.69
N ALA A 515 20.02 -7.95 5.00
CA ALA A 515 18.78 -7.96 4.26
C ALA A 515 18.10 -9.31 4.48
N ARG A 516 16.79 -9.29 4.67
CA ARG A 516 16.00 -10.51 4.77
C ARG A 516 14.66 -10.29 4.10
N VAL A 517 14.29 -11.25 3.27
CA VAL A 517 13.01 -11.30 2.56
C VAL A 517 12.27 -12.55 2.99
N ASN A 518 11.02 -12.40 3.42
CA ASN A 518 10.10 -13.49 3.66
C ASN A 518 9.63 -14.07 2.34
N LYS A 519 9.59 -15.39 2.27
CA LYS A 519 9.13 -16.13 1.08
C LYS A 519 7.63 -16.45 1.13
N THR A 520 6.98 -16.13 2.25
CA THR A 520 5.58 -16.42 2.56
C THR A 520 4.94 -15.18 3.17
N VAL A 521 3.61 -15.18 3.26
CA VAL A 521 2.82 -14.12 3.91
C VAL A 521 2.30 -14.56 5.28
N ASN A 522 2.87 -15.63 5.84
CA ASN A 522 2.40 -16.23 7.08
C ASN A 522 2.87 -15.43 8.30
N ASN A 523 2.02 -15.34 9.32
CA ASN A 523 2.31 -14.64 10.58
C ASN A 523 3.61 -15.12 11.24
N ASP A 524 3.86 -16.43 11.26
CA ASP A 524 5.07 -17.01 11.85
C ASP A 524 6.37 -16.53 11.19
N ASP A 525 6.36 -16.35 9.88
CA ASP A 525 7.55 -15.93 9.15
C ASP A 525 7.78 -14.43 9.29
N GLU A 526 6.71 -13.63 9.34
CA GLU A 526 6.79 -12.22 9.73
C GLU A 526 7.29 -12.05 11.18
N ALA A 527 6.79 -12.84 12.12
CA ALA A 527 7.23 -12.86 13.51
C ALA A 527 8.71 -13.27 13.65
N LYS A 528 9.18 -14.23 12.84
CA LYS A 528 10.61 -14.55 12.77
C LYS A 528 11.41 -13.39 12.16
N LEU A 529 10.93 -12.75 11.11
CA LEU A 529 11.59 -11.63 10.45
C LEU A 529 11.86 -10.50 11.45
N ILE A 530 10.84 -10.12 12.24
CA ILE A 530 10.99 -9.04 13.20
C ILE A 530 11.94 -9.35 14.34
N VAL A 531 11.88 -10.56 14.91
CA VAL A 531 12.83 -10.98 15.97
C VAL A 531 14.27 -10.93 15.45
N ASN A 532 14.49 -11.35 14.20
CA ASN A 532 15.82 -11.27 13.59
C ASN A 532 16.27 -9.81 13.39
N ALA A 533 15.39 -8.92 12.92
CA ALA A 533 15.70 -7.51 12.78
C ALA A 533 16.02 -6.84 14.13
N MET A 534 15.21 -7.10 15.16
CA MET A 534 15.43 -6.59 16.52
C MET A 534 16.78 -7.03 17.09
N HIS A 535 17.16 -8.30 16.90
CA HIS A 535 18.49 -8.76 17.30
C HIS A 535 19.59 -8.02 16.57
N ARG A 536 19.46 -7.79 15.25
CA ARG A 536 20.45 -6.99 14.50
C ARG A 536 20.53 -5.55 15.00
N PHE A 537 19.40 -4.89 15.21
CA PHE A 537 19.36 -3.55 15.76
C PHE A 537 20.03 -3.46 17.12
N LYS A 538 19.74 -4.39 18.04
CA LYS A 538 20.40 -4.44 19.36
C LYS A 538 21.93 -4.41 19.22
N TYR A 539 22.49 -5.34 18.44
CA TYR A 539 23.95 -5.46 18.31
C TYR A 539 24.58 -4.26 17.59
N ILE A 540 23.92 -3.74 16.56
CA ILE A 540 24.41 -2.58 15.81
C ILE A 540 24.40 -1.33 16.69
N LEU A 541 23.29 -1.05 17.37
CA LEU A 541 23.16 0.13 18.23
C LEU A 541 24.14 0.05 19.39
N GLU A 542 24.34 -1.12 19.98
CA GLU A 542 25.35 -1.31 21.03
C GLU A 542 26.78 -1.05 20.54
N ILE A 543 27.16 -1.52 19.34
CA ILE A 543 28.45 -1.15 18.71
C ILE A 543 28.53 0.37 18.54
N CYS A 544 27.49 0.99 18.00
CA CYS A 544 27.47 2.43 17.75
C CYS A 544 27.66 3.22 19.06
N ASN A 545 26.99 2.84 20.14
CA ASN A 545 27.13 3.51 21.44
C ASN A 545 28.54 3.37 22.03
N ILE A 546 29.12 2.17 21.97
CA ILE A 546 30.49 1.97 22.46
C ILE A 546 31.46 2.86 21.66
N LEU A 547 31.24 3.04 20.36
CA LEU A 547 32.06 3.96 19.56
C LEU A 547 31.87 5.42 19.99
N GLU A 548 30.64 5.85 20.25
CA GLU A 548 30.35 7.21 20.73
C GLU A 548 30.97 7.50 22.10
N ASP A 549 31.01 6.51 22.99
CA ASP A 549 31.53 6.68 24.35
C ASP A 549 33.07 6.70 24.43
N TYR A 550 33.75 5.97 23.54
CA TYR A 550 35.20 5.77 23.63
C TYR A 550 35.99 6.46 22.50
N ILE A 551 35.40 6.73 21.33
CA ILE A 551 36.07 7.49 20.27
C ILE A 551 35.85 8.98 20.51
N VAL A 552 36.42 9.48 21.60
CA VAL A 552 36.25 10.85 22.05
C VAL A 552 37.59 11.56 22.26
N THR A 553 37.60 12.86 22.07
CA THR A 553 38.68 13.77 22.46
C THR A 553 38.15 14.76 23.50
N ASP A 554 39.01 15.20 24.42
CA ASP A 554 38.68 16.22 25.42
C ASP A 554 39.03 17.63 24.90
N ASP A 555 38.25 18.63 25.29
CA ASP A 555 38.63 20.04 25.13
C ASP A 555 39.27 20.61 26.39
N SER A 556 39.75 21.85 26.32
CA SER A 556 40.35 22.57 27.44
C SER A 556 39.39 22.82 28.62
N TYR A 557 38.11 22.49 28.49
CA TYR A 557 37.04 22.70 29.46
C TYR A 557 36.40 21.38 29.95
N GLY A 558 36.96 20.22 29.62
CA GLY A 558 36.45 18.92 30.05
C GLY A 558 35.24 18.42 29.25
N ARG A 559 34.97 18.96 28.06
CA ARG A 559 33.89 18.51 27.18
C ARG A 559 34.41 17.48 26.18
N TYR A 560 33.75 16.32 26.16
CA TYR A 560 34.05 15.27 25.18
C TYR A 560 33.41 15.56 23.82
N PHE A 561 34.20 15.44 22.76
CA PHE A 561 33.78 15.49 21.36
C PHE A 561 34.03 14.14 20.71
N GLY A 562 33.00 13.54 20.11
CA GLY A 562 33.07 12.23 19.46
C GLY A 562 32.13 12.11 18.26
N PRO A 563 32.10 10.95 17.60
CA PRO A 563 31.15 10.67 16.53
C PRO A 563 29.72 10.64 17.07
N ASP A 564 28.74 10.87 16.20
CA ASP A 564 27.32 10.66 16.48
C ASP A 564 26.67 9.73 15.46
N THR A 565 25.67 8.98 15.93
CA THR A 565 24.87 8.05 15.12
C THR A 565 23.62 8.72 14.62
N SER A 566 23.54 8.80 13.29
CA SER A 566 22.32 9.19 12.58
C SER A 566 21.65 7.96 12.00
N ILE A 567 20.34 7.84 12.23
CA ILE A 567 19.50 6.77 11.67
C ILE A 567 18.63 7.36 10.56
N PHE A 568 18.73 6.80 9.36
CA PHE A 568 18.02 7.22 8.16
C PHE A 568 16.99 6.16 7.77
N TYR A 569 15.77 6.59 7.48
CA TYR A 569 14.71 5.75 6.94
C TYR A 569 14.07 6.46 5.75
N TRP A 570 13.50 5.70 4.80
CA TRP A 570 12.99 6.32 3.59
C TRP A 570 11.75 7.18 3.87
N SER A 571 10.76 6.71 4.64
CA SER A 571 9.55 7.51 4.91
C SER A 571 8.85 7.18 6.22
N ARG A 572 8.08 8.12 6.79
CA ARG A 572 7.26 7.87 7.99
C ARG A 572 6.35 6.64 7.89
N ASN A 573 5.73 6.43 6.72
CA ASN A 573 4.86 5.27 6.48
C ASN A 573 5.57 3.93 6.74
N GLN A 574 6.87 3.83 6.45
CA GLN A 574 7.63 2.61 6.72
C GLN A 574 7.83 2.36 8.21
N LEU A 575 8.05 3.41 9.00
CA LEU A 575 8.13 3.29 10.44
C LEU A 575 6.78 2.87 11.04
N ASP A 576 5.69 3.47 10.55
CA ASP A 576 4.35 3.11 11.00
C ASP A 576 4.04 1.63 10.65
N HIS A 577 4.34 1.17 9.43
CA HIS A 577 4.21 -0.25 9.07
C HIS A 577 5.09 -1.17 9.92
N PHE A 578 6.31 -0.73 10.26
CA PHE A 578 7.19 -1.49 11.14
C PHE A 578 6.64 -1.58 12.57
N GLN A 579 6.06 -0.49 13.07
CA GLN A 579 5.36 -0.45 14.35
C GLN A 579 4.14 -1.37 14.34
N ASP A 580 3.29 -1.32 13.31
CA ASP A 580 2.11 -2.18 13.16
C ASP A 580 2.51 -3.68 13.14
N MET A 581 3.64 -4.00 12.52
CA MET A 581 4.21 -5.35 12.56
C MET A 581 4.66 -5.73 13.99
N MET A 582 5.31 -4.82 14.73
CA MET A 582 5.69 -5.04 16.13
C MET A 582 4.49 -5.29 17.03
N GLU A 583 3.43 -4.48 16.88
CA GLU A 583 2.22 -4.55 17.70
C GLU A 583 1.50 -5.89 17.48
N ARG A 584 1.30 -6.30 16.23
CA ARG A 584 0.69 -7.61 15.91
C ARG A 584 1.44 -8.79 16.48
N HIS A 585 2.77 -8.73 16.48
CA HIS A 585 3.62 -9.83 16.93
C HIS A 585 4.12 -9.66 18.36
N LEU A 586 3.56 -8.71 19.12
CA LEU A 586 4.03 -8.38 20.46
C LEU A 586 4.04 -9.60 21.39
N ASN A 587 2.97 -10.41 21.37
CA ASN A 587 2.90 -11.64 22.18
C ASN A 587 4.02 -12.63 21.84
N TYR A 588 4.30 -12.80 20.54
CA TYR A 588 5.39 -13.66 20.07
C TYR A 588 6.76 -13.12 20.50
N ILE A 589 6.98 -11.81 20.38
CA ILE A 589 8.20 -11.12 20.81
C ILE A 589 8.40 -11.31 22.33
N LEU A 590 7.36 -11.06 23.13
CA LEU A 590 7.41 -11.16 24.59
C LEU A 590 7.59 -12.59 25.08
N SER A 591 7.09 -13.60 24.35
CA SER A 591 7.29 -15.01 24.66
C SER A 591 8.77 -15.45 24.55
N LYS A 592 9.59 -14.71 23.81
CA LYS A 592 11.01 -15.01 23.61
C LYS A 592 11.88 -14.10 24.47
N ASN A 593 12.49 -14.65 25.51
CA ASN A 593 13.39 -13.91 26.42
C ASN A 593 14.43 -13.07 25.67
N SER A 594 15.10 -13.64 24.67
CA SER A 594 16.12 -12.92 23.90
C SER A 594 15.57 -11.80 23.02
N ALA A 595 14.33 -11.89 22.54
CA ALA A 595 13.69 -10.84 21.76
C ALA A 595 13.20 -9.71 22.68
N ARG A 596 12.65 -10.06 23.85
CA ARG A 596 12.27 -9.10 24.90
C ARG A 596 13.45 -8.28 25.39
N GLU A 597 14.59 -8.91 25.66
CA GLU A 597 15.82 -8.19 26.02
C GLU A 597 16.29 -7.24 24.92
N ALA A 598 16.19 -7.65 23.66
CA ALA A 598 16.54 -6.80 22.53
C ALA A 598 15.59 -5.61 22.40
N TYR A 599 14.29 -5.83 22.58
CA TYR A 599 13.29 -4.77 22.60
C TYR A 599 13.60 -3.70 23.64
N GLN A 600 13.81 -4.13 24.89
CA GLN A 600 14.13 -3.23 26.00
C GLN A 600 15.42 -2.45 25.76
N ALA A 601 16.47 -3.13 25.28
CA ALA A 601 17.73 -2.48 24.96
C ALA A 601 17.59 -1.41 23.86
N ILE A 602 16.78 -1.68 22.83
CA ILE A 602 16.53 -0.71 21.75
C ILE A 602 15.79 0.52 22.31
N LEU A 603 14.74 0.32 23.12
CA LEU A 603 13.94 1.42 23.69
C LEU A 603 14.78 2.40 24.53
N MET A 604 15.80 1.90 25.23
CA MET A 604 16.71 2.75 26.01
C MET A 604 17.48 3.78 25.17
N TYR A 605 17.66 3.55 23.86
CA TYR A 605 18.36 4.48 22.98
C TYR A 605 17.48 5.61 22.43
N PHE A 606 16.16 5.48 22.59
CA PHE A 606 15.17 6.43 22.06
C PHE A 606 14.34 7.14 23.14
N THR A 607 14.25 6.58 24.34
CA THR A 607 13.48 7.16 25.44
C THR A 607 14.40 7.96 26.37
N PRO A 608 14.09 9.23 26.70
CA PRO A 608 14.81 9.98 27.73
C PRO A 608 14.78 9.21 29.06
N SER A 609 15.93 9.05 29.71
CA SER A 609 15.93 8.56 31.10
C SER A 609 15.34 9.64 31.99
N GLU A 610 14.33 9.30 32.82
CA GLU A 610 13.74 10.23 33.80
C GLU A 610 14.77 10.78 34.82
N SER A 611 15.96 10.19 34.87
CA SER A 611 17.12 10.76 35.57
C SER A 611 18.04 11.47 34.58
N GLU A 612 18.16 12.78 34.68
CA GLU A 612 19.01 13.65 33.84
C GLU A 612 20.54 13.43 34.05
N VAL A 613 20.96 12.39 34.78
CA VAL A 613 22.29 12.38 35.43
C VAL A 613 23.33 11.48 34.77
N SER A 614 22.98 10.54 33.87
CA SER A 614 24.02 9.70 33.27
C SER A 614 24.51 10.18 31.90
N HIS A 615 23.68 10.27 30.85
CA HIS A 615 24.18 10.58 29.50
C HIS A 615 23.13 11.32 28.62
N PRO A 616 22.92 12.64 28.78
CA PRO A 616 21.92 13.41 28.02
C PRO A 616 22.16 13.49 26.49
N TYR A 617 23.26 12.91 25.99
CA TYR A 617 23.70 13.01 24.59
C TYR A 617 23.56 11.72 23.77
N GLN A 618 23.11 10.60 24.36
CA GLN A 618 23.07 9.29 23.68
C GLN A 618 21.80 9.02 22.85
N HIS A 619 20.90 9.99 22.75
CA HIS A 619 19.67 9.86 21.95
C HIS A 619 19.97 9.81 20.46
N LYS A 620 19.48 8.76 19.79
CA LYS A 620 19.68 8.58 18.35
C LYS A 620 18.76 9.49 17.56
N LYS A 621 19.34 10.26 16.64
CA LYS A 621 18.58 11.11 15.72
C LYS A 621 18.04 10.27 14.57
N LEU A 622 16.75 10.44 14.29
CA LEU A 622 16.01 9.78 13.22
C LEU A 622 15.73 10.79 12.11
N PHE A 623 16.08 10.47 10.87
CA PHE A 623 15.93 11.35 9.71
C PHE A 623 15.03 10.69 8.65
N ASP A 624 13.94 11.37 8.31
CA ASP A 624 13.04 11.01 7.20
C ASP A 624 13.64 11.53 5.88
N VAL A 625 14.15 10.61 5.05
CA VAL A 625 14.82 10.97 3.80
C VAL A 625 13.83 11.46 2.75
N GLN A 626 12.64 10.85 2.65
CA GLN A 626 11.60 11.28 1.72
C GLN A 626 11.11 12.68 2.07
N ALA A 627 10.78 12.95 3.33
CA ALA A 627 10.31 14.28 3.72
C ALA A 627 11.35 15.37 3.46
N PHE A 628 12.64 15.06 3.69
CA PHE A 628 13.74 15.95 3.31
C PHE A 628 13.80 16.17 1.80
N VAL A 629 13.80 15.10 1.00
CA VAL A 629 13.83 15.18 -0.48
C VAL A 629 12.64 16.00 -0.99
N ASP A 630 11.43 15.67 -0.55
CA ASP A 630 10.18 16.26 -1.04
C ASP A 630 10.05 17.76 -0.67
N SER A 631 10.70 18.18 0.42
CA SER A 631 10.61 19.55 0.95
C SER A 631 11.84 20.43 0.65
N PHE A 632 13.01 19.85 0.38
CA PHE A 632 14.27 20.58 0.26
C PHE A 632 14.95 20.46 -1.10
N ILE A 633 14.64 19.46 -1.93
CA ILE A 633 15.36 19.26 -3.19
C ILE A 633 14.39 19.33 -4.38
N GLY A 634 14.71 20.20 -5.35
CA GLY A 634 14.08 20.16 -6.66
C GLY A 634 14.78 19.12 -7.54
N PHE A 635 14.09 18.05 -7.92
CA PHE A 635 14.57 17.08 -8.91
C PHE A 635 13.96 17.37 -10.30
N PRO A 636 14.72 17.15 -11.40
CA PRO A 636 14.21 17.31 -12.76
C PRO A 636 13.24 16.18 -13.17
#